data_AF-A0A6N2X1F6-F1
#
_entry.id   AF-A0A6N2X1F6-F1
#
_cell.length_a   1.000
_cell.length_b   1.000
_cell.length_c   1.000
_cell.angle_alpha   90.00
_cell.angle_beta   90.00
_cell.angle_gamma   90.00
#
_symmetry.space_group_name_H-M   'P 1'
#
loop_
_entity.id
_entity.type
_entity.pdbx_description
1 polymer ?
#
loop_
_entity_poly.entity_id
_entity_poly.type
_entity_poly.pdbx_seq_one_letter_code
_entity_poly.pdbx_strand_id
1 'polypeptide(L)'
;MEKRVLDLNAGLGGRIYAFEKAGFEISAVIDKDFENCAIISSWVNTDKIINRNLLELKPNELPDADIITAKYIQHSSYELEHMKYDMVVSENTAIFNIILQKNPILFLLEVPVSSIISRKQDLEDYMQKFYEIGYSISYVIYDEMSFSGYPIAGRQGYILGCKMNENVSLLFPQPLYGSPEKKLILETSEEIYPWYRKVNLSYNDWERECMYLRTGKKIVKTQKIHMGYMRENYFVDAIGPRRFTHNELAMLKGLPKYNYNKQSNKSRMYNKIAYATNAYVVEAIVNQINDSIYKVNPKSVHSETTQIHKKVIKKNRESERILFPKRVLKEIRIEKLKGINNLVLKFDKKMVALMGVNGCGKSTILHALACAYTPYEKGEDYKFCYFFTPNPDASWKGSSFTLINYDFNEKKEISKKYEKQEDRWARYASRPQRDTYFMGISSSIPEIELEKKTSFINYTSKKLNDKLTEKIVKDASYILNKNYEELLSHETGRKKYMGVRTKDGIVYSALSMGAGEQRVIKILQTAYSAYQYSLILIDEIDLLLHVDAFRKLIQTLSYIATDRNLQIIFTTHSLEMQHLGQYADIRYIEQQKDKMLVYNSINPDLLYKMSGEIKRKYSIYVEDGFAAAIVQKIARELNMLRHISTIIYGSAENAFTVAAGKVLSGEDTESILIVIDGDKFTTQEEKRNQLKKVLTGTESGHDEKIEQALSTIVQFNLPPNSTPEKYIHSLLIAMDDSQECVVCAKNITGVSNSHEWIGNIVEQMGIGEQAYSTIMDVASEHPSWGRYVSNVKEWIMSKREEI
;
A
#
# COMPACT_ATOMS: atom_id res chain seq x y z
N MET A 1 -23.19 -10.52 -33.29
CA MET A 1 -23.50 -9.08 -33.46
C MET A 1 -22.19 -8.37 -33.73
N GLU A 2 -22.10 -7.65 -34.84
CA GLU A 2 -20.93 -6.79 -35.12
C GLU A 2 -20.83 -5.72 -34.03
N LYS A 3 -19.62 -5.52 -33.50
CA LYS A 3 -19.34 -4.56 -32.43
C LYS A 3 -19.17 -3.17 -33.03
N ARG A 4 -19.74 -2.17 -32.36
CA ARG A 4 -19.75 -0.77 -32.85
C ARG A 4 -18.56 0.03 -32.34
N VAL A 5 -17.95 0.82 -33.23
CA VAL A 5 -16.75 1.62 -32.94
C VAL A 5 -17.02 3.11 -33.12
N LEU A 6 -16.61 3.91 -32.13
CA LEU A 6 -16.63 5.38 -32.17
C LEU A 6 -15.19 5.92 -32.13
N ASP A 7 -14.80 6.73 -33.11
CA ASP A 7 -13.45 7.32 -33.19
C ASP A 7 -13.47 8.83 -32.94
N LEU A 8 -12.71 9.28 -31.94
CA LEU A 8 -12.62 10.67 -31.50
C LEU A 8 -11.25 11.25 -31.91
N ASN A 9 -11.22 12.44 -32.50
CA ASN A 9 -10.00 13.06 -33.06
C ASN A 9 -9.30 12.11 -34.05
N ALA A 10 -10.05 11.70 -35.08
CA ALA A 10 -9.69 10.64 -36.02
C ALA A 10 -8.43 10.93 -36.87
N GLY A 11 -8.05 12.20 -37.05
CA GLY A 11 -6.92 12.60 -37.87
C GLY A 11 -7.12 12.18 -39.32
N LEU A 12 -6.17 11.44 -39.90
CA LEU A 12 -6.30 10.95 -41.28
C LEU A 12 -7.14 9.66 -41.42
N GLY A 13 -7.73 9.16 -40.33
CA GLY A 13 -8.60 7.96 -40.35
C GLY A 13 -7.87 6.62 -40.26
N GLY A 14 -6.59 6.59 -39.86
CA GLY A 14 -5.83 5.34 -39.80
C GLY A 14 -6.36 4.32 -38.78
N ARG A 15 -6.91 4.80 -37.64
CA ARG A 15 -7.56 3.93 -36.65
C ARG A 15 -8.83 3.32 -37.22
N ILE A 16 -9.72 4.16 -37.74
CA ILE A 16 -11.01 3.68 -38.24
C ILE A 16 -10.86 2.74 -39.44
N TYR A 17 -9.89 3.00 -40.32
CA TYR A 17 -9.58 2.09 -41.43
C TYR A 17 -9.17 0.70 -40.93
N ALA A 18 -8.36 0.62 -39.86
CA ALA A 18 -7.96 -0.66 -39.27
C ALA A 18 -9.15 -1.41 -38.64
N PHE A 19 -10.07 -0.70 -37.96
CA PHE A 19 -11.29 -1.28 -37.42
C PHE A 19 -12.26 -1.76 -38.50
N GLU A 20 -12.51 -0.95 -39.53
CA GLU A 20 -13.35 -1.32 -40.68
C GLU A 20 -12.78 -2.55 -41.39
N LYS A 21 -11.47 -2.58 -41.65
CA LYS A 21 -10.79 -3.72 -42.31
C LYS A 21 -10.91 -5.02 -41.50
N ALA A 22 -10.97 -4.92 -40.16
CA ALA A 22 -11.15 -6.06 -39.28
C ALA A 22 -12.63 -6.49 -39.10
N GLY A 23 -13.58 -5.82 -39.78
CA GLY A 23 -14.99 -6.18 -39.78
C GLY A 23 -15.83 -5.56 -38.66
N PHE A 24 -15.38 -4.46 -38.06
CA PHE A 24 -16.16 -3.73 -37.06
C PHE A 24 -17.14 -2.73 -37.71
N GLU A 25 -18.32 -2.56 -37.11
CA GLU A 25 -19.30 -1.57 -37.55
C GLU A 25 -18.89 -0.18 -37.06
N ILE A 26 -18.68 0.77 -37.98
CA ILE A 26 -18.36 2.14 -37.60
C ILE A 26 -19.64 2.87 -37.20
N SER A 27 -19.67 3.42 -35.98
CA SER A 27 -20.81 4.14 -35.40
C SER A 27 -20.76 5.62 -35.77
N ALA A 28 -19.65 6.29 -35.45
CA ALA A 28 -19.35 7.64 -35.91
C ALA A 28 -17.83 7.93 -35.85
N VAL A 29 -17.40 8.92 -36.61
CA VAL A 29 -16.03 9.42 -36.67
C VAL A 29 -16.02 10.93 -36.49
N ILE A 30 -15.25 11.44 -35.54
CA ILE A 30 -15.25 12.85 -35.16
C ILE A 30 -13.87 13.45 -35.40
N ASP A 31 -13.84 14.56 -36.16
CA ASP A 31 -12.65 15.39 -36.31
C ASP A 31 -13.08 16.85 -36.55
N LYS A 32 -12.26 17.81 -36.12
CA LYS A 32 -12.55 19.25 -36.27
C LYS A 32 -12.01 19.85 -37.56
N ASP A 33 -11.09 19.17 -38.23
CA ASP A 33 -10.42 19.67 -39.43
C ASP A 33 -11.16 19.17 -40.67
N PHE A 34 -11.75 20.10 -41.44
CA PHE A 34 -12.48 19.79 -42.66
C PHE A 34 -11.66 18.96 -43.66
N GLU A 35 -10.35 19.20 -43.77
CA GLU A 35 -9.47 18.45 -44.67
C GLU A 35 -9.28 17.01 -44.19
N ASN A 36 -9.27 16.77 -42.88
CA ASN A 36 -9.24 15.42 -42.31
C ASN A 36 -10.54 14.68 -42.63
N CYS A 37 -11.69 15.31 -42.42
CA CYS A 37 -13.00 14.73 -42.75
C CYS A 37 -13.12 14.35 -44.24
N ALA A 38 -12.60 15.20 -45.14
CA ALA A 38 -12.58 14.94 -46.58
C ALA A 38 -11.65 13.77 -46.97
N ILE A 39 -10.62 13.48 -46.17
CA ILE A 39 -9.78 12.30 -46.35
C ILE A 39 -10.49 11.08 -45.77
N ILE A 40 -11.10 11.19 -44.59
CA ILE A 40 -11.84 10.13 -43.90
C ILE A 40 -13.00 9.59 -44.77
N SER A 41 -13.63 10.43 -45.59
CA SER A 41 -14.70 10.01 -46.51
C SER A 41 -14.25 9.05 -47.61
N SER A 42 -12.94 8.85 -47.80
CA SER A 42 -12.39 7.82 -48.69
C SER A 42 -12.33 6.42 -48.05
N TRP A 43 -12.63 6.34 -46.74
CA TRP A 43 -12.57 5.13 -45.94
C TRP A 43 -13.95 4.78 -45.41
N VAL A 44 -14.69 5.76 -44.89
CA VAL A 44 -16.00 5.58 -44.25
C VAL A 44 -17.07 6.40 -44.96
N ASN A 45 -18.31 5.91 -44.98
CA ASN A 45 -19.44 6.65 -45.53
C ASN A 45 -19.62 8.03 -44.87
N THR A 46 -19.97 9.04 -45.66
CA THR A 46 -20.02 10.45 -45.25
C THR A 46 -21.07 10.75 -44.17
N ASP A 47 -22.13 9.94 -44.06
CA ASP A 47 -23.17 10.06 -43.04
C ASP A 47 -22.66 9.78 -41.62
N LYS A 48 -21.56 9.02 -41.50
CA LYS A 48 -20.94 8.66 -40.21
C LYS A 48 -19.87 9.66 -39.76
N ILE A 49 -19.56 10.69 -40.55
CA ILE A 49 -18.49 11.65 -40.28
C ILE A 49 -19.09 12.93 -39.68
N ILE A 50 -18.66 13.27 -38.46
CA ILE A 50 -19.08 14.47 -37.74
C ILE A 50 -17.93 15.48 -37.73
N ASN A 51 -18.05 16.54 -38.52
CA ASN A 51 -17.09 17.65 -38.52
C ASN A 51 -17.46 18.67 -37.43
N ARG A 52 -16.99 18.44 -36.20
CA ARG A 52 -17.19 19.33 -35.06
C ARG A 52 -16.00 19.27 -34.09
N ASN A 53 -15.84 20.32 -33.30
CA ASN A 53 -14.88 20.32 -32.21
C ASN A 53 -15.36 19.41 -31.07
N LEU A 54 -14.48 18.53 -30.57
CA LEU A 54 -14.80 17.61 -29.49
C LEU A 54 -15.27 18.33 -28.20
N LEU A 55 -14.78 19.55 -27.97
CA LEU A 55 -15.16 20.37 -26.81
C LEU A 55 -16.60 20.89 -26.85
N GLU A 56 -17.21 20.94 -28.05
CA GLU A 56 -18.57 21.44 -28.26
C GLU A 56 -19.62 20.31 -28.20
N LEU A 57 -19.17 19.05 -28.18
CA LEU A 57 -20.03 17.88 -28.23
C LEU A 57 -20.40 17.40 -26.82
N LYS A 58 -21.69 17.17 -26.61
CA LYS A 58 -22.19 16.48 -25.41
C LYS A 58 -22.19 14.97 -25.63
N PRO A 59 -21.81 14.14 -24.66
CA PRO A 59 -21.76 12.69 -24.87
C PRO A 59 -23.11 12.06 -25.28
N ASN A 60 -24.23 12.67 -24.89
CA ASN A 60 -25.58 12.24 -25.29
C ASN A 60 -25.88 12.39 -26.79
N GLU A 61 -25.16 13.27 -27.49
CA GLU A 61 -25.35 13.48 -28.94
C GLU A 61 -24.63 12.43 -29.78
N LEU A 62 -23.73 11.65 -29.17
CA LEU A 62 -22.95 10.63 -29.85
C LEU A 62 -23.73 9.31 -29.89
N PRO A 63 -23.60 8.51 -30.95
CA PRO A 63 -24.20 7.18 -30.98
C PRO A 63 -23.52 6.24 -29.97
N ASP A 64 -24.20 5.16 -29.60
CA ASP A 64 -23.63 4.15 -28.72
C ASP A 64 -22.55 3.34 -29.43
N ALA A 65 -21.55 2.91 -28.66
CA ALA A 65 -20.41 2.16 -29.15
C ALA A 65 -19.91 1.17 -28.10
N ASP A 66 -19.56 -0.03 -28.55
CA ASP A 66 -18.89 -1.03 -27.73
C ASP A 66 -17.42 -0.69 -27.52
N ILE A 67 -16.81 0.00 -28.50
CA ILE A 67 -15.40 0.35 -28.51
C ILE A 67 -15.25 1.83 -28.81
N ILE A 68 -14.47 2.53 -27.98
CA ILE A 68 -14.12 3.93 -28.22
C ILE A 68 -12.63 4.02 -28.50
N THR A 69 -12.25 4.65 -29.60
CA THR A 69 -10.85 4.95 -29.89
C THR A 69 -10.63 6.45 -30.01
N ALA A 70 -9.49 6.93 -29.53
CA ALA A 70 -9.21 8.35 -29.52
C ALA A 70 -7.71 8.65 -29.54
N LYS A 71 -7.36 9.88 -29.93
CA LYS A 71 -6.00 10.41 -29.79
C LYS A 71 -5.87 11.26 -28.53
N TYR A 72 -4.95 10.88 -27.64
CA TYR A 72 -4.59 11.69 -26.48
C TYR A 72 -3.81 12.92 -26.92
N ILE A 73 -4.21 14.09 -26.42
CA ILE A 73 -3.63 15.36 -26.80
C ILE A 73 -2.63 15.81 -25.75
N GLN A 74 -1.38 15.99 -26.18
CA GLN A 74 -0.33 16.55 -25.33
C GLN A 74 -0.28 18.07 -25.53
N HIS A 75 -0.65 18.83 -24.49
CA HIS A 75 -0.46 20.28 -24.49
C HIS A 75 1.00 20.63 -24.14
N SER A 76 1.55 21.63 -24.83
CA SER A 76 2.85 22.22 -24.47
C SER A 76 2.70 23.17 -23.28
N SER A 77 3.79 23.42 -22.54
CA SER A 77 3.81 24.38 -21.42
C SER A 77 3.42 25.80 -21.85
N TYR A 78 3.76 26.20 -23.07
CA TYR A 78 3.38 27.49 -23.65
C TYR A 78 1.87 27.59 -23.94
N GLU A 79 1.26 26.52 -24.42
CA GLU A 79 -0.20 26.46 -24.68
C GLU A 79 -1.01 26.44 -23.39
N LEU A 80 -0.49 25.84 -22.31
CA LEU A 80 -1.11 25.86 -20.98
C LEU A 80 -1.14 27.27 -20.37
N GLU A 81 -0.11 28.10 -20.62
CA GLU A 81 -0.06 29.50 -20.19
C GLU A 81 -1.01 30.42 -20.97
N HIS A 82 -1.40 30.04 -22.20
CA HIS A 82 -2.22 30.84 -23.11
C HIS A 82 -3.64 30.29 -23.33
N MET A 83 -4.02 29.20 -22.64
CA MET A 83 -5.41 28.78 -22.55
C MET A 83 -6.20 29.90 -21.85
N LYS A 84 -7.10 30.55 -22.59
CA LYS A 84 -8.02 31.55 -22.01
C LYS A 84 -8.76 30.91 -20.83
N TYR A 85 -8.82 31.62 -19.71
CA TYR A 85 -9.50 31.23 -18.46
C TYR A 85 -10.96 30.75 -18.65
N ASP A 86 -11.58 31.00 -19.82
CA ASP A 86 -12.94 30.58 -20.17
C ASP A 86 -13.08 29.15 -20.75
N MET A 87 -12.00 28.43 -21.11
CA MET A 87 -12.12 27.01 -21.50
C MET A 87 -12.03 26.10 -20.27
N VAL A 88 -13.18 25.84 -19.64
CA VAL A 88 -13.31 25.02 -18.41
C VAL A 88 -12.96 23.53 -18.63
N VAL A 89 -12.87 23.05 -19.88
CA VAL A 89 -12.71 21.61 -20.20
C VAL A 89 -11.62 21.40 -21.28
N SER A 90 -10.64 20.54 -20.99
CA SER A 90 -9.63 20.11 -21.97
C SER A 90 -10.13 18.97 -22.88
N GLU A 91 -9.57 18.82 -24.08
CA GLU A 91 -10.00 17.76 -25.03
C GLU A 91 -9.86 16.35 -24.42
N ASN A 92 -8.81 16.11 -23.62
CA ASN A 92 -8.66 14.84 -22.88
C ASN A 92 -9.77 14.64 -21.83
N THR A 93 -10.24 15.71 -21.20
CA THR A 93 -11.37 15.65 -20.25
C THR A 93 -12.67 15.34 -20.98
N ALA A 94 -12.87 15.89 -22.18
CA ALA A 94 -14.01 15.52 -23.03
C ALA A 94 -13.97 14.04 -23.42
N ILE A 95 -12.81 13.50 -23.83
CA ILE A 95 -12.63 12.06 -24.11
C ILE A 95 -13.00 11.21 -22.88
N PHE A 96 -12.51 11.60 -21.70
CA PHE A 96 -12.82 10.88 -20.46
C PHE A 96 -14.32 10.89 -20.15
N ASN A 97 -14.97 12.05 -20.24
CA ASN A 97 -16.41 12.19 -19.98
C ASN A 97 -17.24 11.36 -20.97
N ILE A 98 -16.84 11.29 -22.23
CA ILE A 98 -17.49 10.44 -23.23
C ILE A 98 -17.36 8.97 -22.84
N ILE A 99 -16.16 8.50 -22.47
CA ILE A 99 -15.95 7.11 -22.04
C ILE A 99 -16.73 6.80 -20.76
N LEU A 100 -16.74 7.72 -19.79
CA LEU A 100 -17.50 7.58 -18.55
C LEU A 100 -18.99 7.38 -18.82
N GLN A 101 -19.56 8.19 -19.72
CA GLN A 101 -20.99 8.19 -19.98
C GLN A 101 -21.43 7.08 -20.95
N LYS A 102 -20.64 6.80 -21.99
CA LYS A 102 -20.93 5.74 -22.95
C LYS A 102 -20.56 4.35 -22.44
N ASN A 103 -19.67 4.27 -21.45
CA ASN A 103 -19.31 3.05 -20.74
C ASN A 103 -18.97 1.85 -21.66
N PRO A 104 -18.06 2.03 -22.65
CA PRO A 104 -17.73 0.99 -23.62
C PRO A 104 -17.14 -0.26 -22.97
N ILE A 105 -17.15 -1.38 -23.70
CA ILE A 105 -16.47 -2.61 -23.26
C ILE A 105 -14.95 -2.37 -23.22
N LEU A 106 -14.45 -1.62 -24.21
CA LEU A 106 -13.04 -1.35 -24.41
C LEU A 106 -12.81 0.06 -24.95
N PHE A 107 -11.68 0.65 -24.57
CA PHE A 107 -11.18 1.84 -25.25
C PHE A 107 -9.70 1.72 -25.65
N LEU A 108 -9.34 2.33 -26.78
CA LEU A 108 -7.97 2.39 -27.31
C LEU A 108 -7.54 3.84 -27.52
N LEU A 109 -6.57 4.30 -26.73
CA LEU A 109 -6.00 5.64 -26.85
C LEU A 109 -4.62 5.59 -27.52
N GLU A 110 -4.44 6.41 -28.55
CA GLU A 110 -3.14 6.66 -29.16
C GLU A 110 -2.45 7.82 -28.42
N VAL A 111 -1.27 7.59 -27.84
CA VAL A 111 -0.59 8.52 -26.93
C VAL A 111 0.84 8.82 -27.40
N PRO A 112 1.24 10.11 -27.50
CA PRO A 112 2.61 10.46 -27.84
C PRO A 112 3.64 9.77 -26.93
N VAL A 113 4.70 9.23 -27.53
CA VAL A 113 5.75 8.50 -26.80
C VAL A 113 6.43 9.36 -25.73
N SER A 114 6.58 10.65 -26.01
CA SER A 114 7.06 11.64 -25.04
C SER A 114 6.23 11.61 -23.75
N SER A 115 4.90 11.54 -23.82
CA SER A 115 4.03 11.51 -22.64
C SER A 115 4.23 10.26 -21.78
N ILE A 116 4.49 9.10 -22.40
CA ILE A 116 4.74 7.84 -21.68
C ILE A 116 6.16 7.80 -21.10
N ILE A 117 7.17 8.18 -21.89
CA ILE A 117 8.59 8.11 -21.47
C ILE A 117 8.92 9.17 -20.42
N SER A 118 8.35 10.38 -20.52
CA SER A 118 8.62 11.46 -19.56
C SER A 118 7.86 11.30 -18.24
N ARG A 119 6.98 10.28 -18.12
CA ARG A 119 6.18 9.99 -16.92
C ARG A 119 5.56 11.25 -16.30
N LYS A 120 4.93 12.06 -17.17
CA LYS A 120 4.24 13.27 -16.74
C LYS A 120 3.10 12.87 -15.81
N GLN A 121 3.06 13.52 -14.65
CA GLN A 121 2.01 13.35 -13.64
C GLN A 121 0.60 13.47 -14.27
N ASP A 122 0.43 14.34 -15.27
CA ASP A 122 -0.83 14.52 -15.99
C ASP A 122 -1.36 13.25 -16.69
N LEU A 123 -0.49 12.40 -17.26
CA LEU A 123 -0.92 11.17 -17.93
C LEU A 123 -1.24 10.08 -16.91
N GLU A 124 -0.47 9.99 -15.82
CA GLU A 124 -0.72 9.05 -14.72
C GLU A 124 -2.03 9.37 -14.00
N ASP A 125 -2.27 10.64 -13.67
CA ASP A 125 -3.53 11.13 -13.10
C ASP A 125 -4.70 10.87 -14.07
N TYR A 126 -4.48 11.05 -15.38
CA TYR A 126 -5.49 10.75 -16.40
C TYR A 126 -5.83 9.26 -16.47
N MET A 127 -4.83 8.37 -16.38
CA MET A 127 -5.04 6.93 -16.31
C MET A 127 -5.74 6.53 -15.00
N GLN A 128 -5.41 7.16 -13.88
CA GLN A 128 -6.03 6.87 -12.58
C GLN A 128 -7.56 7.01 -12.62
N LYS A 129 -8.07 8.05 -13.29
CA LYS A 129 -9.53 8.27 -13.45
C LYS A 129 -10.26 7.08 -14.06
N PHE A 130 -9.63 6.35 -14.98
CA PHE A 130 -10.27 5.18 -15.61
C PHE A 130 -10.31 3.96 -14.68
N TYR A 131 -9.34 3.81 -13.76
CA TYR A 131 -9.40 2.78 -12.73
C TYR A 131 -10.56 3.01 -11.75
N GLU A 132 -10.80 4.26 -11.37
CA GLU A 132 -11.90 4.66 -10.47
C GLU A 132 -13.28 4.30 -11.03
N ILE A 133 -13.42 4.30 -12.35
CA ILE A 133 -14.69 4.00 -13.04
C ILE A 133 -14.75 2.54 -13.55
N GLY A 134 -13.84 1.67 -13.06
CA GLY A 134 -13.93 0.22 -13.25
C GLY A 134 -13.24 -0.34 -14.51
N TYR A 135 -12.22 0.34 -15.05
CA TYR A 135 -11.41 -0.17 -16.16
C TYR A 135 -10.03 -0.64 -15.70
N SER A 136 -9.60 -1.77 -16.22
CA SER A 136 -8.20 -2.21 -16.18
C SER A 136 -7.43 -1.58 -17.34
N ILE A 137 -6.26 -1.02 -17.08
CA ILE A 137 -5.49 -0.27 -18.09
C ILE A 137 -4.15 -0.93 -18.31
N SER A 138 -3.79 -1.08 -19.58
CA SER A 138 -2.47 -1.52 -20.03
C SER A 138 -1.95 -0.54 -21.08
N TYR A 139 -0.64 -0.41 -21.21
CA TYR A 139 -0.04 0.42 -22.25
C TYR A 139 1.20 -0.22 -22.86
N VAL A 140 1.50 0.16 -24.10
CA VAL A 140 2.67 -0.32 -24.84
C VAL A 140 3.22 0.81 -25.72
N ILE A 141 4.52 0.77 -25.98
CA ILE A 141 5.15 1.59 -27.02
C ILE A 141 5.58 0.63 -28.12
N TYR A 142 5.23 0.91 -29.37
CA TYR A 142 5.67 0.14 -30.52
C TYR A 142 6.64 0.93 -31.40
N ASP A 143 7.57 0.21 -32.01
CA ASP A 143 8.30 0.67 -33.19
C ASP A 143 7.42 0.39 -34.41
N GLU A 144 7.09 1.42 -35.18
CA GLU A 144 6.22 1.30 -36.35
C GLU A 144 6.80 0.36 -37.43
N MET A 145 8.13 0.28 -37.53
CA MET A 145 8.80 -0.64 -38.44
C MET A 145 8.47 -2.09 -38.13
N SER A 146 8.31 -2.41 -36.85
CA SER A 146 8.11 -3.78 -36.39
C SER A 146 6.74 -4.39 -36.75
N PHE A 147 5.80 -3.58 -37.24
CA PHE A 147 4.50 -4.03 -37.76
C PHE A 147 4.32 -3.71 -39.24
N SER A 148 4.80 -2.56 -39.70
CA SER A 148 4.69 -2.19 -41.11
C SER A 148 5.61 -3.01 -42.01
N GLY A 149 6.80 -3.40 -41.50
CA GLY A 149 7.86 -4.08 -42.25
C GLY A 149 8.68 -3.13 -43.14
N TYR A 150 8.31 -1.85 -43.23
CA TYR A 150 9.02 -0.84 -44.01
C TYR A 150 10.14 -0.18 -43.20
N PRO A 151 11.16 0.41 -43.85
CA PRO A 151 12.28 1.06 -43.18
C PRO A 151 11.88 2.43 -42.61
N ILE A 152 10.94 2.46 -41.67
CA ILE A 152 10.47 3.67 -41.00
C ILE A 152 11.16 3.81 -39.64
N ALA A 153 11.51 5.01 -39.26
CA ALA A 153 11.94 5.34 -37.90
C ALA A 153 10.85 6.19 -37.24
N GLY A 154 9.91 5.51 -36.58
CA GLY A 154 8.78 6.09 -35.86
C GLY A 154 8.40 5.21 -34.68
N ARG A 155 8.03 5.82 -33.56
CA ARG A 155 7.53 5.11 -32.37
C ARG A 155 6.22 5.74 -31.94
N GLN A 156 5.27 4.90 -31.53
CA GLN A 156 3.96 5.35 -31.08
C GLN A 156 3.53 4.58 -29.83
N GLY A 157 2.90 5.30 -28.89
CA GLY A 157 2.33 4.73 -27.67
C GLY A 157 0.85 4.44 -27.81
N TYR A 158 0.39 3.36 -27.17
CA TYR A 158 -1.00 2.96 -27.12
C TYR A 158 -1.39 2.60 -25.68
N ILE A 159 -2.55 3.06 -25.24
CA ILE A 159 -3.18 2.70 -23.97
C ILE A 159 -4.47 1.96 -24.29
N LEU A 160 -4.67 0.81 -23.66
CA LEU A 160 -5.83 -0.03 -23.79
C LEU A 160 -6.53 -0.13 -22.43
N GLY A 161 -7.80 0.26 -22.37
CA GLY A 161 -8.64 0.13 -21.20
C GLY A 161 -9.73 -0.90 -21.42
N CYS A 162 -9.85 -1.87 -20.52
CA CYS A 162 -10.85 -2.93 -20.59
C CYS A 162 -11.66 -2.96 -19.30
N LYS A 163 -12.98 -3.00 -19.41
CA LYS A 163 -13.88 -3.02 -18.24
C LYS A 163 -13.63 -4.25 -17.37
N MET A 164 -13.45 -4.07 -16.06
CA MET A 164 -12.95 -5.13 -15.15
C MET A 164 -13.87 -6.36 -15.02
N ASN A 165 -15.16 -6.21 -15.28
CA ASN A 165 -16.15 -7.30 -15.19
C ASN A 165 -16.24 -8.14 -16.47
N GLU A 166 -15.51 -7.76 -17.52
CA GLU A 166 -15.47 -8.47 -18.80
C GLU A 166 -14.27 -9.43 -18.80
N ASN A 167 -14.50 -10.71 -19.15
CA ASN A 167 -13.48 -11.77 -19.19
C ASN A 167 -12.54 -11.65 -20.42
N VAL A 168 -12.06 -10.44 -20.70
CA VAL A 168 -11.24 -10.15 -21.87
C VAL A 168 -9.77 -10.12 -21.47
N SER A 169 -9.06 -11.24 -21.66
CA SER A 169 -7.60 -11.31 -21.45
C SER A 169 -6.87 -10.72 -22.65
N LEU A 170 -6.76 -9.39 -22.70
CA LEU A 170 -6.07 -8.70 -23.78
C LEU A 170 -4.56 -8.65 -23.55
N LEU A 171 -3.85 -9.39 -24.39
CA LEU A 171 -2.41 -9.23 -24.59
C LEU A 171 -2.20 -8.31 -25.78
N PHE A 172 -1.21 -7.42 -25.68
CA PHE A 172 -0.75 -6.62 -26.82
C PHE A 172 -0.07 -7.54 -27.86
N PRO A 173 -0.25 -7.32 -29.18
CA PRO A 173 0.32 -8.18 -30.21
C PRO A 173 1.85 -8.17 -30.20
N GLN A 174 2.46 -9.29 -30.57
CA GLN A 174 3.91 -9.36 -30.74
C GLN A 174 4.33 -8.66 -32.04
N PRO A 175 5.53 -8.04 -32.08
CA PRO A 175 6.11 -7.51 -33.30
C PRO A 175 6.17 -8.57 -34.42
N LEU A 176 5.80 -8.18 -35.64
CA LEU A 176 5.80 -9.07 -36.81
C LEU A 176 7.17 -9.14 -37.49
N TYR A 177 7.93 -8.05 -37.45
CA TYR A 177 9.21 -7.91 -38.12
C TYR A 177 10.31 -7.47 -37.15
N GLY A 178 11.47 -8.13 -37.20
CA GLY A 178 12.67 -7.73 -36.43
C GLY A 178 13.57 -6.72 -37.17
N SER A 179 13.40 -6.61 -38.49
CA SER A 179 14.12 -5.67 -39.36
C SER A 179 13.25 -5.26 -40.55
N PRO A 180 13.60 -4.18 -41.28
CA PRO A 180 12.88 -3.82 -42.50
C PRO A 180 13.01 -4.90 -43.57
N GLU A 181 11.91 -5.58 -43.89
CA GLU A 181 11.85 -6.67 -44.88
C GLU A 181 11.12 -6.24 -46.17
N LYS A 182 10.23 -5.25 -46.09
CA LYS A 182 9.50 -4.74 -47.26
C LYS A 182 10.30 -3.70 -48.01
N LYS A 183 10.36 -3.86 -49.34
CA LYS A 183 10.91 -2.85 -50.26
C LYS A 183 9.99 -1.62 -50.31
N LEU A 184 10.59 -0.44 -50.48
CA LEU A 184 9.84 0.79 -50.67
C LEU A 184 9.05 0.72 -51.97
N ILE A 185 7.79 1.16 -51.91
CA ILE A 185 6.92 1.32 -53.07
C ILE A 185 7.01 2.79 -53.44
N LEU A 186 7.65 3.06 -54.57
CA LEU A 186 7.94 4.41 -55.06
C LEU A 186 7.11 4.71 -56.31
N GLU A 187 6.68 5.96 -56.46
CA GLU A 187 6.02 6.42 -57.68
C GLU A 187 7.06 6.51 -58.82
N THR A 188 6.59 6.36 -60.07
CA THR A 188 7.49 6.38 -61.23
C THR A 188 8.14 7.75 -61.36
N SER A 189 9.45 7.79 -61.64
CA SER A 189 10.23 9.04 -61.60
C SER A 189 9.69 10.14 -62.52
N GLU A 190 9.07 9.77 -63.63
CA GLU A 190 8.53 10.69 -64.65
C GLU A 190 7.19 11.32 -64.23
N GLU A 191 6.39 10.64 -63.41
CA GLU A 191 5.07 11.10 -62.96
C GLU A 191 5.15 12.04 -61.75
N ILE A 192 6.34 12.22 -61.17
CA ILE A 192 6.53 13.00 -59.94
C ILE A 192 6.49 14.50 -60.25
N TYR A 193 5.50 15.18 -59.64
CA TYR A 193 5.31 16.62 -59.78
C TYR A 193 6.60 17.42 -59.46
N PRO A 194 7.03 18.37 -60.32
CA PRO A 194 8.31 19.06 -60.19
C PRO A 194 8.58 19.72 -58.82
N TRP A 195 7.54 20.05 -58.07
CA TRP A 195 7.66 20.60 -56.72
C TRP A 195 8.48 19.71 -55.77
N TYR A 196 8.36 18.38 -55.86
CA TYR A 196 9.13 17.45 -55.01
C TYR A 196 10.63 17.42 -55.35
N ARG A 197 11.00 17.88 -56.54
CA ARG A 197 12.38 17.95 -57.02
C ARG A 197 13.06 19.29 -56.70
N LYS A 198 12.36 20.25 -56.11
CA LYS A 198 12.93 21.52 -55.65
C LYS A 198 13.78 21.31 -54.38
N VAL A 199 15.01 20.85 -54.59
CA VAL A 199 16.02 20.63 -53.53
C VAL A 199 17.05 21.76 -53.56
N ASN A 200 16.93 22.73 -52.65
CA ASN A 200 17.82 23.89 -52.55
C ASN A 200 19.10 23.57 -51.74
N LEU A 201 19.79 22.48 -52.07
CA LEU A 201 20.96 21.97 -51.34
C LEU A 201 22.02 21.47 -52.34
N SER A 202 23.31 21.48 -51.99
CA SER A 202 24.35 20.85 -52.82
C SER A 202 24.27 19.33 -52.67
N TYR A 203 24.19 18.60 -53.79
CA TYR A 203 23.94 17.15 -53.82
C TYR A 203 24.88 16.37 -54.75
N ASN A 204 26.01 16.96 -55.17
CA ASN A 204 26.95 16.30 -56.09
C ASN A 204 27.52 14.98 -55.54
N ASP A 205 27.57 14.83 -54.21
CA ASP A 205 28.07 13.64 -53.51
C ASP A 205 26.97 12.61 -53.19
N TRP A 206 25.75 12.76 -53.72
CA TRP A 206 24.64 11.85 -53.40
C TRP A 206 24.58 10.69 -54.38
N GLU A 207 24.53 9.48 -53.85
CA GLU A 207 24.48 8.23 -54.60
C GLU A 207 23.04 7.91 -55.05
N ARG A 208 22.90 7.31 -56.23
CA ARG A 208 21.61 6.83 -56.74
C ARG A 208 21.04 5.72 -55.86
N GLU A 209 19.71 5.62 -55.83
CA GLU A 209 18.93 4.65 -55.05
C GLU A 209 19.18 4.72 -53.52
N CYS A 210 19.76 5.82 -53.04
CA CYS A 210 20.03 6.04 -51.63
C CYS A 210 19.07 7.05 -51.01
N MET A 211 18.85 6.90 -49.70
CA MET A 211 18.04 7.81 -48.90
C MET A 211 18.91 8.74 -48.06
N TYR A 212 18.46 9.98 -47.92
CA TYR A 212 19.16 11.02 -47.17
C TYR A 212 18.21 11.72 -46.21
N LEU A 213 18.68 11.99 -45.00
CA LEU A 213 17.97 12.73 -43.97
C LEU A 213 18.66 14.07 -43.73
N ARG A 214 17.87 15.15 -43.72
CA ARG A 214 18.32 16.44 -43.23
C ARG A 214 18.19 16.54 -41.71
N THR A 215 19.31 16.76 -41.05
CA THR A 215 19.40 17.04 -39.60
C THR A 215 20.00 18.43 -39.42
N GLY A 216 19.15 19.45 -39.32
CA GLY A 216 19.56 20.86 -39.26
C GLY A 216 20.22 21.33 -40.57
N LYS A 217 21.49 21.73 -40.51
CA LYS A 217 22.29 22.14 -41.69
C LYS A 217 23.02 20.96 -42.36
N LYS A 218 23.02 19.76 -41.75
CA LYS A 218 23.73 18.58 -42.26
C LYS A 218 22.76 17.63 -42.95
N ILE A 219 23.26 16.93 -43.97
CA ILE A 219 22.53 15.88 -44.67
C ILE A 219 23.34 14.60 -44.56
N VAL A 220 22.68 13.53 -44.16
CA VAL A 220 23.34 12.26 -43.83
C VAL A 220 22.62 11.13 -44.56
N LYS A 221 23.39 10.24 -45.20
CA LYS A 221 22.86 9.01 -45.79
C LYS A 221 22.21 8.16 -44.70
N THR A 222 20.99 7.70 -44.92
CA THR A 222 20.21 6.94 -43.94
C THR A 222 19.65 5.67 -44.58
N GLN A 223 19.40 4.65 -43.77
CA GLN A 223 18.69 3.43 -44.17
C GLN A 223 17.22 3.44 -43.72
N LYS A 224 16.78 4.47 -42.98
CA LYS A 224 15.41 4.60 -42.47
C LYS A 224 14.82 5.98 -42.82
N ILE A 225 13.53 5.99 -43.10
CA ILE A 225 12.71 7.19 -43.31
C ILE A 225 12.23 7.66 -41.94
N HIS A 226 12.66 8.86 -41.52
CA HIS A 226 12.31 9.37 -40.20
C HIS A 226 11.05 10.22 -40.25
N MET A 227 10.05 9.82 -39.48
CA MET A 227 8.78 10.55 -39.35
C MET A 227 8.86 11.54 -38.17
N GLY A 228 8.43 12.79 -38.37
CA GLY A 228 8.31 13.80 -37.31
C GLY A 228 8.60 15.23 -37.77
N TYR A 229 8.27 16.21 -36.92
CA TYR A 229 8.42 17.64 -37.21
C TYR A 229 9.88 18.00 -37.59
N MET A 230 10.03 18.80 -38.65
CA MET A 230 11.30 19.30 -39.21
C MET A 230 12.25 18.27 -39.85
N ARG A 231 11.84 17.00 -40.03
CA ARG A 231 12.66 15.98 -40.69
C ARG A 231 12.33 15.92 -42.18
N GLU A 232 13.23 16.43 -43.01
CA GLU A 232 13.13 16.29 -44.47
C GLU A 232 13.86 15.02 -44.92
N ASN A 233 13.11 14.09 -45.50
CA ASN A 233 13.64 12.87 -46.09
C ASN A 233 13.74 13.05 -47.62
N TYR A 234 14.87 12.63 -48.18
CA TYR A 234 15.16 12.70 -49.60
C TYR A 234 15.50 11.31 -50.15
N PHE A 235 15.19 11.11 -51.42
CA PHE A 235 15.52 9.92 -52.20
C PHE A 235 16.12 10.35 -53.53
N VAL A 236 17.17 9.66 -53.98
CA VAL A 236 17.79 9.89 -55.29
C VAL A 236 17.31 8.84 -56.25
N ASP A 237 16.41 9.23 -57.15
CA ASP A 237 15.89 8.35 -58.19
C ASP A 237 16.71 8.46 -59.50
N ALA A 238 16.21 7.87 -60.59
CA ALA A 238 16.91 7.86 -61.88
C ALA A 238 17.15 9.27 -62.46
N ILE A 239 16.30 10.25 -62.13
CA ILE A 239 16.38 11.64 -62.61
C ILE A 239 17.25 12.48 -61.68
N GLY A 240 17.15 12.28 -60.36
CA GLY A 240 17.95 13.02 -59.38
C GLY A 240 17.33 13.06 -57.98
N PRO A 241 17.87 13.89 -57.07
CA PRO A 241 17.37 14.01 -55.71
C PRO A 241 15.96 14.61 -55.69
N ARG A 242 15.11 14.03 -54.87
CA ARG A 242 13.75 14.50 -54.61
C ARG A 242 13.32 14.21 -53.19
N ARG A 243 12.26 14.88 -52.75
CA ARG A 243 11.52 14.47 -51.54
C ARG A 243 10.68 13.24 -51.85
N PHE A 244 10.41 12.44 -50.82
CA PHE A 244 9.34 11.44 -50.90
C PHE A 244 8.00 12.12 -51.14
N THR A 245 7.16 11.56 -52.00
CA THR A 245 5.84 12.13 -52.26
C THR A 245 4.91 11.87 -51.07
N HIS A 246 3.78 12.60 -51.01
CA HIS A 246 2.83 12.38 -49.91
C HIS A 246 2.20 11.00 -49.99
N ASN A 247 1.92 10.49 -51.19
CA ASN A 247 1.39 9.14 -51.40
C ASN A 247 2.38 8.08 -50.91
N GLU A 248 3.66 8.22 -51.26
CA GLU A 248 4.72 7.32 -50.80
C GLU A 248 4.77 7.27 -49.26
N LEU A 249 4.77 8.42 -48.59
CA LEU A 249 4.82 8.47 -47.12
C LEU A 249 3.52 7.97 -46.46
N ALA A 250 2.35 8.23 -47.05
CA ALA A 250 1.07 7.74 -46.53
C ALA A 250 0.98 6.21 -46.64
N MET A 251 1.52 5.61 -47.71
CA MET A 251 1.55 4.16 -47.90
C MET A 251 2.38 3.44 -46.81
N LEU A 252 3.47 4.07 -46.38
CA LEU A 252 4.30 3.58 -45.26
C LEU A 252 3.52 3.51 -43.94
N LYS A 253 2.51 4.38 -43.76
CA LYS A 253 1.58 4.39 -42.62
C LYS A 253 0.35 3.50 -42.83
N GLY A 254 0.22 2.84 -43.98
CA GLY A 254 -0.91 1.99 -44.32
C GLY A 254 -2.14 2.76 -44.78
N LEU A 255 -1.95 3.92 -45.41
CA LEU A 255 -3.02 4.79 -45.89
C LEU A 255 -3.02 4.93 -47.44
N PRO A 256 -3.47 3.91 -48.21
CA PRO A 256 -3.43 3.94 -49.68
C PRO A 256 -4.64 4.55 -50.41
N LYS A 257 -5.85 4.63 -49.80
CA LYS A 257 -7.11 4.95 -50.51
C LYS A 257 -7.29 6.42 -50.94
N TYR A 258 -6.37 7.31 -50.59
CA TYR A 258 -6.49 8.74 -50.89
C TYR A 258 -5.27 9.26 -51.66
N ASN A 259 -5.48 10.20 -52.58
CA ASN A 259 -4.41 10.85 -53.32
C ASN A 259 -3.93 12.13 -52.60
N TYR A 260 -3.00 11.96 -51.65
CA TYR A 260 -2.41 13.03 -50.86
C TYR A 260 -1.56 14.00 -51.70
N ASN A 261 -1.08 13.57 -52.87
CA ASN A 261 -0.33 14.42 -53.78
C ASN A 261 -1.15 15.58 -54.35
N LYS A 262 -2.49 15.57 -54.26
CA LYS A 262 -3.34 16.67 -54.77
C LYS A 262 -3.50 17.85 -53.80
N GLN A 263 -3.02 17.73 -52.56
CA GLN A 263 -3.22 18.77 -51.55
C GLN A 263 -2.49 20.07 -51.86
N SER A 264 -3.16 21.21 -51.64
CA SER A 264 -2.64 22.54 -51.96
C SER A 264 -1.49 22.93 -51.02
N ASN A 265 -1.66 22.72 -49.71
CA ASN A 265 -0.62 22.97 -48.72
C ASN A 265 0.23 21.72 -48.46
N LYS A 266 1.27 21.54 -49.27
CA LYS A 266 2.23 20.42 -49.17
C LYS A 266 2.87 20.32 -47.78
N SER A 267 3.33 21.43 -47.21
CA SER A 267 4.01 21.42 -45.91
C SER A 267 3.11 20.91 -44.79
N ARG A 268 1.85 21.38 -44.75
CA ARG A 268 0.85 20.92 -43.78
C ARG A 268 0.57 19.43 -43.94
N MET A 269 0.48 18.91 -45.18
CA MET A 269 0.18 17.51 -45.42
C MET A 269 1.33 16.57 -44.99
N TYR A 270 2.60 16.95 -45.20
CA TYR A 270 3.73 16.20 -44.63
C TYR A 270 3.61 16.05 -43.10
N ASN A 271 3.29 17.14 -42.41
CA ASN A 271 3.11 17.10 -40.96
C ASN A 271 1.94 16.19 -40.57
N LYS A 272 0.79 16.28 -41.27
CA LYS A 272 -0.36 15.40 -41.02
C LYS A 272 0.01 13.92 -41.17
N ILE A 273 0.71 13.54 -42.24
CA ILE A 273 1.12 12.15 -42.48
C ILE A 273 2.15 11.67 -41.45
N ALA A 274 3.12 12.51 -41.10
CA ALA A 274 4.15 12.16 -40.10
C ALA A 274 3.53 11.79 -38.74
N TYR A 275 2.50 12.51 -38.33
CA TYR A 275 1.76 12.30 -37.07
C TYR A 275 0.49 11.45 -37.22
N ALA A 276 0.25 10.89 -38.41
CA ALA A 276 -0.86 9.99 -38.64
C ALA A 276 -0.62 8.65 -37.96
N THR A 277 -1.72 8.04 -37.52
CA THR A 277 -1.75 6.68 -37.00
C THR A 277 -1.15 5.72 -38.03
N ASN A 278 -0.28 4.82 -37.57
CA ASN A 278 0.19 3.72 -38.41
C ASN A 278 -0.85 2.59 -38.41
N ALA A 279 -1.59 2.45 -39.51
CA ALA A 279 -2.69 1.50 -39.63
C ALA A 279 -2.23 0.04 -39.47
N TYR A 280 -0.99 -0.32 -39.85
CA TYR A 280 -0.47 -1.67 -39.66
C TYR A 280 -0.35 -2.06 -38.18
N VAL A 281 0.03 -1.10 -37.32
CA VAL A 281 0.13 -1.33 -35.86
C VAL A 281 -1.26 -1.48 -35.27
N VAL A 282 -2.19 -0.59 -35.62
CA VAL A 282 -3.56 -0.63 -35.10
C VAL A 282 -4.29 -1.87 -35.61
N GLU A 283 -4.09 -2.28 -36.86
CA GLU A 283 -4.65 -3.53 -37.41
C GLU A 283 -4.20 -4.75 -36.60
N ALA A 284 -2.93 -4.84 -36.21
CA ALA A 284 -2.45 -5.91 -35.34
C ALA A 284 -3.12 -5.89 -33.95
N ILE A 285 -3.32 -4.69 -33.37
CA ILE A 285 -4.01 -4.53 -32.09
C ILE A 285 -5.48 -4.94 -32.23
N VAL A 286 -6.16 -4.50 -33.28
CA VAL A 286 -7.58 -4.77 -33.52
C VAL A 286 -7.81 -6.25 -33.80
N ASN A 287 -6.95 -6.93 -34.55
CA ASN A 287 -7.05 -8.38 -34.76
C ASN A 287 -6.97 -9.15 -33.42
N GLN A 288 -6.08 -8.72 -32.52
CA GLN A 288 -5.95 -9.30 -31.18
C GLN A 288 -7.17 -9.00 -30.30
N ILE A 289 -7.81 -7.84 -30.48
CA ILE A 289 -9.10 -7.49 -29.86
C ILE A 289 -10.21 -8.38 -30.41
N ASN A 290 -10.26 -8.59 -31.73
CA ASN A 290 -11.24 -9.44 -32.38
C ASN A 290 -11.13 -10.90 -31.89
N ASP A 291 -9.92 -11.44 -31.82
CA ASP A 291 -9.67 -12.79 -31.29
C ASP A 291 -10.12 -12.94 -29.83
N SER A 292 -9.90 -11.93 -28.99
CA SER A 292 -10.26 -11.99 -27.57
C SER A 292 -11.74 -11.78 -27.29
N ILE A 293 -12.44 -10.98 -28.10
CA ILE A 293 -13.89 -10.71 -27.94
C ILE A 293 -14.74 -11.87 -28.49
N TYR A 294 -14.33 -12.53 -29.58
CA TYR A 294 -15.17 -13.53 -30.27
C TYR A 294 -14.81 -14.99 -30.01
N LYS A 295 -13.66 -15.31 -29.39
CA LYS A 295 -13.31 -16.70 -29.02
C LYS A 295 -13.44 -16.95 -27.52
N VAL A 296 -14.62 -17.37 -27.08
CA VAL A 296 -14.83 -18.04 -25.78
C VAL A 296 -15.15 -19.53 -26.01
N ASN A 297 -14.09 -20.36 -25.96
CA ASN A 297 -13.93 -21.81 -25.68
C ASN A 297 -14.74 -22.91 -26.44
N PRO A 298 -14.07 -24.07 -26.68
CA PRO A 298 -14.39 -25.22 -25.83
C PRO A 298 -13.18 -26.00 -25.27
N LYS A 299 -13.33 -26.40 -23.99
CA LYS A 299 -12.87 -27.64 -23.31
C LYS A 299 -11.51 -28.28 -23.66
N SER A 300 -10.68 -28.38 -22.60
CA SER A 300 -9.76 -29.49 -22.25
C SER A 300 -9.26 -30.42 -23.36
N VAL A 301 -7.96 -30.36 -23.68
CA VAL A 301 -7.15 -31.56 -24.01
C VAL A 301 -5.71 -31.34 -23.51
N HIS A 302 -5.25 -32.23 -22.65
CA HIS A 302 -3.84 -32.43 -22.35
C HIS A 302 -3.12 -33.02 -23.57
N SER A 303 -1.84 -32.68 -23.68
CA SER A 303 -0.74 -33.49 -24.24
C SER A 303 -0.36 -33.31 -25.73
N GLU A 304 0.97 -33.25 -25.86
CA GLU A 304 1.81 -33.71 -26.97
C GLU A 304 2.21 -32.74 -28.11
N THR A 305 3.44 -32.24 -27.94
CA THR A 305 4.55 -32.37 -28.88
C THR A 305 4.38 -31.82 -30.29
N THR A 306 5.07 -30.71 -30.56
CA THR A 306 5.89 -30.64 -31.78
C THR A 306 7.16 -29.84 -31.49
N GLN A 307 8.22 -30.59 -31.13
CA GLN A 307 9.58 -30.18 -31.45
C GLN A 307 9.67 -30.06 -32.97
N ILE A 308 10.04 -28.89 -33.49
CA ILE A 308 10.82 -28.69 -34.72
C ILE A 308 11.21 -27.19 -34.74
N HIS A 309 12.48 -26.93 -35.08
CA HIS A 309 13.20 -25.63 -35.06
C HIS A 309 13.69 -25.06 -33.71
N LYS A 310 14.44 -25.87 -32.96
CA LYS A 310 15.64 -25.35 -32.27
C LYS A 310 16.82 -25.44 -33.25
N LYS A 311 17.20 -24.33 -33.87
CA LYS A 311 18.61 -24.04 -34.20
C LYS A 311 18.81 -22.58 -34.63
N VAL A 312 19.58 -21.88 -33.79
CA VAL A 312 20.41 -20.70 -34.05
C VAL A 312 19.69 -19.35 -34.25
N ILE A 313 19.33 -18.70 -33.14
CA ILE A 313 19.58 -17.25 -32.95
C ILE A 313 20.10 -17.05 -31.52
N LYS A 314 21.43 -17.03 -31.38
CA LYS A 314 22.12 -16.41 -30.24
C LYS A 314 22.37 -14.95 -30.65
N LYS A 315 21.52 -14.02 -30.25
CA LYS A 315 21.88 -12.61 -30.02
C LYS A 315 20.75 -11.83 -29.34
N ASN A 316 21.11 -11.26 -28.20
CA ASN A 316 20.51 -10.15 -27.47
C ASN A 316 19.01 -10.26 -27.13
N ARG A 317 18.74 -10.72 -25.90
CA ARG A 317 17.54 -10.36 -25.16
C ARG A 317 17.53 -8.84 -24.97
N GLU A 318 17.01 -8.11 -25.93
CA GLU A 318 16.43 -6.80 -25.64
C GLU A 318 15.22 -7.05 -24.73
N SER A 319 15.25 -6.39 -23.58
CA SER A 319 14.27 -6.46 -22.50
C SER A 319 12.83 -6.44 -23.03
N GLU A 320 12.10 -7.54 -22.81
CA GLU A 320 10.64 -7.54 -22.72
C GLU A 320 10.24 -6.32 -21.87
N ARG A 321 9.50 -5.38 -22.45
CA ARG A 321 9.16 -4.11 -21.78
C ARG A 321 8.27 -4.41 -20.58
N ILE A 322 8.88 -4.26 -19.42
CA ILE A 322 8.37 -4.46 -18.07
C ILE A 322 6.96 -3.83 -17.93
N LEU A 323 5.95 -4.66 -17.62
CA LEU A 323 4.73 -4.19 -16.97
C LEU A 323 5.12 -3.54 -15.64
N PHE A 324 4.50 -2.40 -15.31
CA PHE A 324 4.61 -1.79 -13.99
C PHE A 324 4.51 -2.87 -12.89
N PRO A 325 5.54 -3.07 -12.05
CA PRO A 325 5.62 -4.24 -11.18
C PRO A 325 4.62 -4.15 -10.03
N LYS A 326 3.55 -4.95 -10.09
CA LYS A 326 2.55 -5.06 -9.02
C LYS A 326 2.91 -6.22 -8.10
N ARG A 327 3.94 -6.03 -7.26
CA ARG A 327 4.46 -7.08 -6.37
C ARG A 327 4.18 -6.78 -4.91
N VAL A 328 3.81 -7.81 -4.16
CA VAL A 328 3.58 -7.74 -2.71
C VAL A 328 4.38 -8.83 -2.01
N LEU A 329 5.09 -8.46 -0.94
CA LEU A 329 5.82 -9.42 -0.12
C LEU A 329 4.82 -10.19 0.74
N LYS A 330 4.89 -11.52 0.72
CA LYS A 330 4.04 -12.40 1.52
C LYS A 330 4.79 -13.00 2.70
N GLU A 331 6.03 -13.41 2.49
CA GLU A 331 6.80 -14.10 3.52
C GLU A 331 8.31 -13.88 3.38
N ILE A 332 9.00 -13.83 4.50
CA ILE A 332 10.45 -13.92 4.60
C ILE A 332 10.83 -15.11 5.50
N ARG A 333 11.73 -15.96 5.01
CA ARG A 333 12.33 -17.07 5.74
C ARG A 333 13.82 -16.82 5.89
N ILE A 334 14.30 -16.57 7.09
CA ILE A 334 15.73 -16.38 7.39
C ILE A 334 16.27 -17.67 7.98
N GLU A 335 17.18 -18.31 7.26
CA GLU A 335 17.91 -19.48 7.78
C GLU A 335 18.99 -18.99 8.77
N LYS A 336 19.83 -18.04 8.31
CA LYS A 336 20.87 -17.40 9.11
C LYS A 336 21.18 -15.99 8.59
N LEU A 337 21.06 -14.96 9.43
CA LEU A 337 21.44 -13.58 9.07
C LEU A 337 21.63 -12.71 10.32
N LYS A 338 22.84 -12.20 10.57
CA LYS A 338 23.17 -11.20 11.61
C LYS A 338 22.40 -11.40 12.93
N GLY A 339 22.70 -12.50 13.62
CA GLY A 339 22.11 -12.87 14.91
C GLY A 339 20.75 -13.58 14.82
N ILE A 340 20.10 -13.57 13.65
CA ILE A 340 18.85 -14.29 13.40
C ILE A 340 19.16 -15.69 12.90
N ASN A 341 18.63 -16.70 13.62
CA ASN A 341 18.68 -18.10 13.23
C ASN A 341 17.25 -18.63 13.13
N ASN A 342 16.92 -19.23 11.98
CA ASN A 342 15.63 -19.90 11.70
C ASN A 342 14.38 -19.09 12.09
N LEU A 343 14.11 -18.02 11.33
CA LEU A 343 12.97 -17.13 11.53
C LEU A 343 12.05 -17.18 10.31
N VAL A 344 10.74 -17.26 10.53
CA VAL A 344 9.71 -17.15 9.49
C VAL A 344 8.75 -16.02 9.86
N LEU A 345 8.60 -15.04 8.97
CA LEU A 345 7.69 -13.92 9.15
C LEU A 345 6.76 -13.80 7.94
N LYS A 346 5.46 -13.71 8.22
CA LYS A 346 4.40 -13.49 7.23
C LYS A 346 3.89 -12.06 7.27
N PHE A 347 3.57 -11.51 6.11
CA PHE A 347 3.06 -10.16 5.91
C PHE A 347 1.66 -10.24 5.31
N ASP A 348 0.65 -10.26 6.18
CA ASP A 348 -0.74 -10.46 5.77
C ASP A 348 -1.41 -9.11 5.45
N LYS A 349 -1.21 -8.09 6.29
CA LYS A 349 -1.63 -6.71 6.03
C LYS A 349 -0.59 -5.88 5.26
N LYS A 350 -1.08 -4.77 4.72
CA LYS A 350 -0.27 -3.72 4.08
C LYS A 350 0.70 -3.05 5.05
N MET A 351 0.33 -2.91 6.32
CA MET A 351 1.19 -2.38 7.37
C MET A 351 1.55 -3.47 8.38
N VAL A 352 2.83 -3.57 8.71
CA VAL A 352 3.35 -4.54 9.69
C VAL A 352 4.35 -3.86 10.63
N ALA A 353 4.09 -3.95 11.93
CA ALA A 353 4.95 -3.50 13.01
C ALA A 353 5.83 -4.66 13.50
N LEU A 354 7.14 -4.52 13.37
CA LEU A 354 8.13 -5.43 13.93
C LEU A 354 8.53 -4.93 15.32
N MET A 355 8.22 -5.72 16.35
CA MET A 355 8.46 -5.39 17.76
C MET A 355 9.39 -6.43 18.39
N GLY A 356 10.00 -6.10 19.53
CA GLY A 356 10.93 -6.99 20.23
C GLY A 356 11.99 -6.21 20.98
N VAL A 357 12.70 -6.88 21.90
CA VAL A 357 13.82 -6.29 22.64
C VAL A 357 14.98 -5.88 21.71
N ASN A 358 15.88 -5.03 22.20
CA ASN A 358 17.08 -4.67 21.44
C ASN A 358 17.95 -5.90 21.17
N GLY A 359 18.48 -6.00 19.96
CA GLY A 359 19.33 -7.13 19.54
C GLY A 359 18.59 -8.33 18.93
N CYS A 360 17.26 -8.39 18.93
CA CYS A 360 16.53 -9.54 18.35
C CYS A 360 16.49 -9.58 16.80
N GLY A 361 17.04 -8.57 16.11
CA GLY A 361 17.20 -8.57 14.65
C GLY A 361 16.15 -7.76 13.85
N LYS A 362 15.35 -6.90 14.48
CA LYS A 362 14.36 -6.04 13.81
C LYS A 362 14.92 -5.25 12.62
N SER A 363 15.96 -4.44 12.86
CA SER A 363 16.61 -3.65 11.81
C SER A 363 17.34 -4.54 10.79
N THR A 364 17.84 -5.72 11.20
CA THR A 364 18.42 -6.71 10.28
C THR A 364 17.41 -7.16 9.22
N ILE A 365 16.14 -7.38 9.60
CA ILE A 365 15.06 -7.74 8.67
C ILE A 365 14.79 -6.59 7.70
N LEU A 366 14.67 -5.35 8.19
CA LEU A 366 14.49 -4.18 7.32
C LEU A 366 15.64 -4.06 6.31
N HIS A 367 16.90 -4.19 6.75
CA HIS A 367 18.05 -4.13 5.86
C HIS A 367 18.05 -5.24 4.78
N ALA A 368 17.62 -6.45 5.14
CA ALA A 368 17.49 -7.56 4.20
C ALA A 368 16.43 -7.26 3.13
N LEU A 369 15.28 -6.72 3.54
CA LEU A 369 14.20 -6.32 2.65
C LEU A 369 14.59 -5.15 1.74
N ALA A 370 15.34 -4.18 2.27
CA ALA A 370 15.84 -3.04 1.48
C ALA A 370 16.72 -3.52 0.31
N CYS A 371 17.56 -4.54 0.55
CA CYS A 371 18.49 -5.06 -0.46
C CYS A 371 17.84 -6.00 -1.50
N ALA A 372 16.63 -6.47 -1.23
CA ALA A 372 16.00 -7.55 -1.98
C ALA A 372 15.50 -7.14 -3.37
N TYR A 373 15.22 -5.86 -3.58
CA TYR A 373 14.61 -5.38 -4.82
C TYR A 373 15.59 -4.53 -5.63
N THR A 374 15.37 -4.48 -6.94
CA THR A 374 15.96 -3.46 -7.81
C THR A 374 14.90 -2.39 -8.06
N PRO A 375 15.22 -1.10 -7.97
CA PRO A 375 14.23 -0.06 -8.22
C PRO A 375 13.71 -0.15 -9.66
N TYR A 376 12.42 0.11 -9.82
CA TYR A 376 11.78 0.22 -11.12
C TYR A 376 11.94 1.66 -11.65
N GLU A 377 11.79 2.67 -10.79
CA GLU A 377 12.01 4.07 -11.15
C GLU A 377 12.60 4.94 -10.05
N LYS A 378 11.80 5.22 -9.00
CA LYS A 378 12.07 6.25 -7.99
C LYS A 378 12.55 5.63 -6.67
N GLY A 379 12.54 4.30 -6.57
CA GLY A 379 13.05 3.59 -5.42
C GLY A 379 14.56 3.69 -5.31
N GLU A 380 15.08 3.29 -4.16
CA GLU A 380 16.50 3.33 -3.83
C GLU A 380 17.16 1.97 -4.13
N ASP A 381 18.36 1.98 -4.73
CA ASP A 381 19.11 0.76 -5.05
C ASP A 381 20.08 0.36 -3.94
N TYR A 382 19.54 -0.25 -2.88
CA TYR A 382 20.34 -0.75 -1.77
C TYR A 382 21.12 -2.02 -2.14
N LYS A 383 22.36 -2.12 -1.66
CA LYS A 383 23.23 -3.30 -1.80
C LYS A 383 23.48 -3.93 -0.44
N PHE A 384 23.64 -5.25 -0.41
CA PHE A 384 23.92 -5.97 0.84
C PHE A 384 25.17 -5.45 1.55
N CYS A 385 26.20 -5.02 0.81
CA CYS A 385 27.42 -4.47 1.42
C CYS A 385 27.22 -3.13 2.14
N TYR A 386 26.08 -2.44 1.98
CA TYR A 386 25.81 -1.18 2.71
C TYR A 386 25.41 -1.45 4.16
N PHE A 387 24.75 -2.58 4.42
CA PHE A 387 24.25 -2.95 5.76
C PHE A 387 24.97 -4.16 6.38
N PHE A 388 25.55 -5.01 5.52
CA PHE A 388 26.28 -6.23 5.87
C PHE A 388 27.73 -6.14 5.38
N THR A 389 28.39 -5.05 5.76
CA THR A 389 29.82 -4.83 5.50
C THR A 389 30.63 -5.91 6.24
N PRO A 390 31.44 -6.72 5.54
CA PRO A 390 32.30 -7.70 6.21
C PRO A 390 33.33 -7.02 7.10
N ASN A 391 33.55 -7.55 8.29
CA ASN A 391 34.59 -7.11 9.21
C ASN A 391 35.21 -8.34 9.92
N PRO A 392 36.30 -8.19 10.69
CA PRO A 392 36.97 -9.32 11.36
C PRO A 392 36.04 -10.15 12.24
N ASP A 393 35.05 -9.52 12.87
CA ASP A 393 34.11 -10.18 13.78
C ASP A 393 32.93 -10.84 13.04
N ALA A 394 32.63 -10.39 11.81
CA ALA A 394 31.47 -10.82 11.04
C ALA A 394 31.78 -10.84 9.53
N SER A 395 32.15 -12.02 9.03
CA SER A 395 32.33 -12.26 7.58
C SER A 395 31.01 -12.38 6.82
N TRP A 396 29.90 -12.64 7.52
CA TRP A 396 28.58 -12.97 6.96
C TRP A 396 28.54 -14.25 6.11
N LYS A 397 29.61 -15.06 6.10
CA LYS A 397 29.66 -16.32 5.34
C LYS A 397 28.60 -17.30 5.84
N GLY A 398 27.90 -17.94 4.91
CA GLY A 398 26.79 -18.86 5.21
C GLY A 398 25.49 -18.16 5.61
N SER A 399 25.36 -16.85 5.40
CA SER A 399 24.08 -16.17 5.58
C SER A 399 23.13 -16.50 4.43
N SER A 400 21.88 -16.82 4.74
CA SER A 400 20.86 -17.15 3.74
C SER A 400 19.45 -16.81 4.22
N PHE A 401 18.65 -16.30 3.29
CA PHE A 401 17.22 -16.06 3.49
C PHE A 401 16.46 -16.18 2.16
N THR A 402 15.17 -16.45 2.25
CA THR A 402 14.28 -16.61 1.10
C THR A 402 13.08 -15.68 1.23
N LEU A 403 12.71 -15.02 0.14
CA LEU A 403 11.51 -14.18 0.06
C LEU A 403 10.48 -14.80 -0.85
N ILE A 404 9.22 -14.75 -0.43
CA ILE A 404 8.06 -15.15 -1.23
C ILE A 404 7.27 -13.89 -1.56
N ASN A 405 7.16 -13.59 -2.85
CA ASN A 405 6.41 -12.45 -3.38
C ASN A 405 5.22 -12.95 -4.21
N TYR A 406 4.09 -12.26 -4.13
CA TYR A 406 3.00 -12.45 -5.07
C TYR A 406 3.08 -11.38 -6.16
N ASP A 407 3.11 -11.81 -7.42
CA ASP A 407 3.11 -10.93 -8.59
C ASP A 407 1.70 -10.88 -9.19
N PHE A 408 1.04 -9.73 -9.08
CA PHE A 408 -0.32 -9.54 -9.61
C PHE A 408 -0.37 -9.50 -11.13
N ASN A 409 0.74 -9.19 -11.81
CA ASN A 409 0.78 -9.18 -13.27
C ASN A 409 0.81 -10.62 -13.80
N GLU A 410 1.61 -11.48 -13.17
CA GLU A 410 1.74 -12.89 -13.55
C GLU A 410 0.77 -13.83 -12.79
N LYS A 411 0.02 -13.29 -11.82
CA LYS A 411 -0.90 -14.02 -10.91
C LYS A 411 -0.26 -15.25 -10.28
N LYS A 412 1.00 -15.14 -9.84
CA LYS A 412 1.75 -16.27 -9.28
C LYS A 412 2.64 -15.85 -8.11
N GLU A 413 2.97 -16.83 -7.28
CA GLU A 413 3.98 -16.67 -6.25
C GLU A 413 5.39 -16.92 -6.81
N ILE A 414 6.29 -16.00 -6.51
CA ILE A 414 7.69 -16.03 -6.90
C ILE A 414 8.53 -16.12 -5.63
N SER A 415 9.20 -17.26 -5.46
CA SER A 415 10.17 -17.47 -4.40
C SER A 415 11.58 -17.15 -4.86
N LYS A 416 12.35 -16.44 -4.04
CA LYS A 416 13.75 -16.12 -4.34
C LYS A 416 14.63 -16.21 -3.10
N LYS A 417 15.68 -17.04 -3.21
CA LYS A 417 16.73 -17.21 -2.20
C LYS A 417 17.88 -16.23 -2.41
N TYR A 418 18.36 -15.67 -1.31
CA TYR A 418 19.54 -14.81 -1.19
C TYR A 418 20.52 -15.48 -0.24
N GLU A 419 21.75 -15.65 -0.68
CA GLU A 419 22.79 -16.28 0.13
C GLU A 419 24.16 -15.68 -0.12
N LYS A 420 25.02 -15.80 0.88
CA LYS A 420 26.45 -15.49 0.81
C LYS A 420 27.23 -16.78 1.04
N GLN A 421 27.56 -17.48 -0.06
CA GLN A 421 28.29 -18.75 0.02
C GLN A 421 29.75 -18.55 0.44
N GLU A 422 30.48 -17.67 -0.27
CA GLU A 422 31.86 -17.30 0.05
C GLU A 422 31.99 -15.78 0.20
N ASP A 423 32.74 -15.10 -0.67
CA ASP A 423 33.01 -13.67 -0.52
C ASP A 423 31.89 -12.76 -1.04
N ARG A 424 30.99 -13.29 -1.89
CA ARG A 424 29.98 -12.48 -2.60
C ARG A 424 28.56 -12.93 -2.30
N TRP A 425 27.68 -11.95 -2.17
CA TRP A 425 26.24 -12.14 -2.18
C TRP A 425 25.75 -12.53 -3.58
N ALA A 426 24.59 -13.19 -3.67
CA ALA A 426 23.93 -13.54 -4.93
C ALA A 426 23.80 -12.36 -5.92
N ARG A 427 23.80 -12.66 -7.24
CA ARG A 427 23.85 -11.64 -8.31
C ARG A 427 22.63 -10.71 -8.28
N TYR A 428 22.89 -9.40 -8.11
CA TYR A 428 21.89 -8.32 -8.08
C TYR A 428 21.01 -8.23 -9.34
N ALA A 429 21.52 -8.64 -10.51
CA ALA A 429 20.79 -8.60 -11.78
C ALA A 429 19.52 -9.47 -11.79
N SER A 430 19.43 -10.42 -10.87
CA SER A 430 18.30 -11.34 -10.76
C SER A 430 17.22 -10.87 -9.77
N ARG A 431 17.43 -9.74 -9.07
CA ARG A 431 16.48 -9.22 -8.09
C ARG A 431 15.18 -8.79 -8.76
N PRO A 432 14.01 -9.10 -8.17
CA PRO A 432 12.74 -8.60 -8.66
C PRO A 432 12.74 -7.06 -8.64
N GLN A 433 12.15 -6.47 -9.67
CA GLN A 433 11.87 -5.04 -9.71
C GLN A 433 10.72 -4.66 -8.77
N ARG A 434 10.95 -3.68 -7.90
CA ARG A 434 9.98 -3.05 -7.01
C ARG A 434 10.63 -1.82 -6.39
N ASP A 435 9.94 -0.67 -6.41
CA ASP A 435 10.45 0.52 -5.73
C ASP A 435 10.42 0.31 -4.21
N THR A 436 11.57 0.55 -3.58
CA THR A 436 11.78 0.35 -2.14
C THR A 436 12.42 1.60 -1.54
N TYR A 437 11.91 2.03 -0.39
CA TYR A 437 12.40 3.19 0.35
C TYR A 437 12.76 2.76 1.76
N PHE A 438 13.94 3.15 2.25
CA PHE A 438 14.36 2.82 3.63
C PHE A 438 14.67 4.09 4.42
N MET A 439 13.96 4.28 5.52
CA MET A 439 14.10 5.39 6.45
C MET A 439 14.71 4.87 7.75
N GLY A 440 16.04 4.80 7.79
CA GLY A 440 16.78 4.39 8.99
C GLY A 440 16.87 5.49 10.06
N ILE A 441 17.53 5.19 11.18
CA ILE A 441 17.72 6.14 12.30
C ILE A 441 18.37 7.45 11.84
N SER A 442 19.27 7.41 10.85
CA SER A 442 19.90 8.61 10.28
C SER A 442 18.91 9.62 9.68
N SER A 443 17.73 9.16 9.25
CA SER A 443 16.67 10.05 8.74
C SER A 443 16.00 10.89 9.83
N SER A 444 16.18 10.50 11.10
CA SER A 444 15.64 11.16 12.29
C SER A 444 16.56 12.27 12.83
N ILE A 445 17.81 12.31 12.39
CA ILE A 445 18.77 13.32 12.82
C ILE A 445 18.30 14.67 12.25
N PRO A 446 18.01 15.67 13.10
CA PRO A 446 17.55 16.96 12.64
C PRO A 446 18.61 17.66 11.79
N GLU A 447 18.17 18.42 10.79
CA GLU A 447 19.09 19.02 9.79
C GLU A 447 20.12 19.97 10.39
N ILE A 448 19.82 20.61 11.53
CA ILE A 448 20.75 21.47 12.25
C ILE A 448 21.98 20.72 12.80
N GLU A 449 21.83 19.46 13.19
CA GLU A 449 22.94 18.63 13.71
C GLU A 449 23.88 18.15 12.59
N LEU A 450 23.37 18.08 11.35
CA LEU A 450 24.16 17.75 10.17
C LEU A 450 24.84 18.98 9.56
N GLU A 451 24.41 20.18 9.96
CA GLU A 451 24.93 21.42 9.42
C GLU A 451 26.30 21.75 10.02
N LYS A 452 27.25 22.08 9.15
CA LYS A 452 28.64 22.40 9.55
C LYS A 452 28.93 23.89 9.50
N LYS A 453 28.09 24.66 8.82
CA LYS A 453 28.27 26.11 8.69
C LYS A 453 27.91 26.78 10.02
N THR A 454 28.85 27.56 10.56
CA THR A 454 28.70 28.29 11.82
C THR A 454 28.29 29.76 11.63
N SER A 455 28.32 30.27 10.40
CA SER A 455 27.88 31.61 10.04
C SER A 455 26.43 31.64 9.56
N PHE A 456 25.81 32.82 9.56
CA PHE A 456 24.40 33.00 9.20
C PHE A 456 24.05 32.38 7.83
N ILE A 457 22.92 31.66 7.78
CA ILE A 457 22.45 30.95 6.59
C ILE A 457 21.32 31.75 5.94
N ASN A 458 21.66 32.48 4.89
CA ASN A 458 20.67 33.12 4.02
C ASN A 458 20.08 32.08 3.07
N TYR A 459 18.76 32.02 2.98
CA TYR A 459 18.03 31.18 2.04
C TYR A 459 16.88 31.96 1.38
N THR A 460 16.52 31.56 0.17
CA THR A 460 15.32 32.02 -0.53
C THR A 460 14.20 31.00 -0.37
N SER A 461 13.01 31.46 -0.03
CA SER A 461 11.86 30.58 0.23
C SER A 461 11.02 30.43 -1.04
N LYS A 462 10.86 29.19 -1.50
CA LYS A 462 9.95 28.84 -2.60
C LYS A 462 8.77 28.05 -2.06
N LYS A 463 7.55 28.47 -2.38
CA LYS A 463 6.33 27.73 -2.03
C LYS A 463 6.21 26.47 -2.90
N LEU A 464 5.85 25.35 -2.29
CA LEU A 464 5.51 24.11 -2.97
C LEU A 464 3.99 24.05 -3.16
N ASN A 465 3.52 24.13 -4.41
CA ASN A 465 2.10 24.31 -4.78
C ASN A 465 1.51 23.11 -5.54
N ASP A 466 1.83 21.90 -5.14
CA ASP A 466 1.26 20.68 -5.72
C ASP A 466 0.23 20.02 -4.79
N LYS A 467 -0.76 19.34 -5.38
CA LYS A 467 -1.86 18.67 -4.64
C LYS A 467 -1.36 17.67 -3.59
N LEU A 468 -0.17 17.08 -3.79
CA LEU A 468 0.42 16.16 -2.81
C LEU A 468 0.90 16.94 -1.58
N THR A 469 1.54 18.09 -1.78
CA THR A 469 1.94 18.99 -0.69
C THR A 469 0.75 19.44 0.15
N GLU A 470 -0.40 19.75 -0.46
CA GLU A 470 -1.61 20.10 0.30
C GLU A 470 -2.07 18.95 1.23
N LYS A 471 -2.03 17.70 0.74
CA LYS A 471 -2.33 16.51 1.55
C LYS A 471 -1.31 16.34 2.69
N ILE A 472 -0.02 16.50 2.39
CA ILE A 472 1.06 16.41 3.39
C ILE A 472 0.87 17.45 4.48
N VAL A 473 0.59 18.71 4.14
CA VAL A 473 0.35 19.79 5.10
C VAL A 473 -0.85 19.48 5.98
N LYS A 474 -1.98 19.06 5.39
CA LYS A 474 -3.20 18.69 6.11
C LYS A 474 -2.94 17.56 7.12
N ASP A 475 -2.28 16.50 6.70
CA ASP A 475 -2.02 15.33 7.54
C ASP A 475 -0.97 15.62 8.61
N ALA A 476 0.10 16.36 8.26
CA ALA A 476 1.10 16.81 9.22
C ALA A 476 0.47 17.70 10.30
N SER A 477 -0.46 18.59 9.91
CA SER A 477 -1.24 19.41 10.84
C SER A 477 -2.05 18.58 11.82
N TYR A 478 -2.74 17.56 11.33
CA TYR A 478 -3.52 16.64 12.16
C TYR A 478 -2.63 15.86 13.14
N ILE A 479 -1.55 15.25 12.63
CA ILE A 479 -0.65 14.39 13.40
C ILE A 479 0.08 15.18 14.49
N LEU A 480 0.63 16.35 14.15
CA LEU A 480 1.46 17.15 15.05
C LEU A 480 0.64 18.15 15.87
N ASN A 481 -0.67 18.24 15.63
CA ASN A 481 -1.58 19.23 16.23
C ASN A 481 -1.06 20.67 16.08
N LYS A 482 -0.63 21.03 14.86
CA LYS A 482 -0.14 22.37 14.50
C LYS A 482 -0.88 22.92 13.29
N ASN A 483 -1.06 24.23 13.25
CA ASN A 483 -1.79 24.96 12.23
C ASN A 483 -0.92 25.29 10.99
N TYR A 484 -0.27 24.29 10.40
CA TYR A 484 0.44 24.49 9.13
C TYR A 484 -0.50 24.96 8.01
N GLU A 485 0.04 25.83 7.17
CA GLU A 485 -0.64 26.39 6.00
C GLU A 485 0.11 26.04 4.72
N GLU A 486 1.45 26.14 4.74
CA GLU A 486 2.28 25.92 3.55
C GLU A 486 3.53 25.11 3.88
N LEU A 487 3.95 24.27 2.94
CA LEU A 487 5.28 23.68 2.91
C LEU A 487 6.17 24.50 1.97
N LEU A 488 7.38 24.79 2.43
CA LEU A 488 8.35 25.65 1.74
C LEU A 488 9.62 24.85 1.43
N SER A 489 10.29 25.23 0.35
CA SER A 489 11.67 24.83 0.04
C SER A 489 12.56 26.05 0.20
N HIS A 490 13.42 26.05 1.22
CA HIS A 490 14.41 27.08 1.47
C HIS A 490 15.72 26.74 0.76
N GLU A 491 16.09 27.50 -0.25
CA GLU A 491 17.26 27.24 -1.08
C GLU A 491 18.45 28.13 -0.67
N THR A 492 19.61 27.52 -0.38
CA THR A 492 20.87 28.23 -0.13
C THR A 492 21.98 27.65 -1.00
N GLY A 493 22.34 28.35 -2.08
CA GLY A 493 23.32 27.87 -3.06
C GLY A 493 22.94 26.49 -3.63
N ARG A 494 23.63 25.43 -3.20
CA ARG A 494 23.35 24.03 -3.60
C ARG A 494 22.50 23.23 -2.61
N LYS A 495 22.30 23.74 -1.39
CA LYS A 495 21.52 23.05 -0.34
C LYS A 495 20.06 23.49 -0.39
N LYS A 496 19.16 22.57 -0.06
CA LYS A 496 17.74 22.83 0.14
C LYS A 496 17.35 22.33 1.51
N TYR A 497 16.66 23.18 2.27
CA TYR A 497 16.04 22.80 3.54
C TYR A 497 14.53 22.84 3.37
N MET A 498 13.84 21.89 3.99
CA MET A 498 12.40 21.97 4.15
C MET A 498 12.05 23.18 5.04
N GLY A 499 10.89 23.78 4.85
CA GLY A 499 10.32 24.73 5.79
C GLY A 499 8.82 24.70 5.81
N VAL A 500 8.25 25.42 6.76
CA VAL A 500 6.81 25.50 6.96
C VAL A 500 6.39 26.94 7.23
N ARG A 501 5.15 27.25 6.86
CA ARG A 501 4.43 28.45 7.30
C ARG A 501 3.20 28.01 8.08
N THR A 502 2.98 28.62 9.24
CA THR A 502 1.75 28.45 10.03
C THR A 502 0.73 29.52 9.69
N LYS A 503 -0.54 29.27 9.98
CA LYS A 503 -1.62 30.26 9.84
C LYS A 503 -1.41 31.54 10.66
N ASP A 504 -0.65 31.46 11.75
CA ASP A 504 -0.29 32.62 12.58
C ASP A 504 0.83 33.49 11.97
N GLY A 505 1.29 33.17 10.75
CA GLY A 505 2.33 33.92 10.04
C GLY A 505 3.78 33.55 10.40
N ILE A 506 3.99 32.57 11.28
CA ILE A 506 5.33 32.09 11.63
C ILE A 506 5.89 31.25 10.48
N VAL A 507 7.12 31.57 10.05
CA VAL A 507 7.85 30.87 9.00
C VAL A 507 9.19 30.39 9.54
N TYR A 508 9.49 29.11 9.39
CA TYR A 508 10.77 28.55 9.83
C TYR A 508 11.20 27.37 8.98
N SER A 509 12.51 27.18 8.91
CA SER A 509 13.16 26.08 8.18
C SER A 509 13.39 24.85 9.07
N ALA A 510 13.74 23.74 8.46
CA ALA A 510 14.17 22.51 9.12
C ALA A 510 15.36 22.72 10.07
N LEU A 511 16.15 23.79 9.90
CA LEU A 511 17.21 24.15 10.83
C LEU A 511 16.71 24.63 12.20
N SER A 512 15.45 25.06 12.28
CA SER A 512 14.80 25.52 13.53
C SER A 512 13.58 24.67 13.91
N MET A 513 13.29 23.64 13.12
CA MET A 513 12.16 22.74 13.27
C MET A 513 12.47 21.62 14.26
N GLY A 514 11.50 21.21 15.07
CA GLY A 514 11.67 20.06 15.96
C GLY A 514 12.00 18.78 15.19
N ALA A 515 12.86 17.92 15.72
CA ALA A 515 13.29 16.70 15.05
C ALA A 515 12.14 15.72 14.75
N GLY A 516 11.21 15.53 15.71
CA GLY A 516 10.00 14.73 15.51
C GLY A 516 9.09 15.29 14.41
N GLU A 517 8.98 16.61 14.31
CA GLU A 517 8.22 17.30 13.26
C GLU A 517 8.85 17.07 11.88
N GLN A 518 10.17 17.27 11.74
CA GLN A 518 10.91 16.97 10.51
C GLN A 518 10.69 15.53 10.06
N ARG A 519 10.72 14.61 11.03
CA ARG A 519 10.56 13.17 10.77
C ARG A 519 9.18 12.84 10.22
N VAL A 520 8.11 13.35 10.84
CA VAL A 520 6.73 13.11 10.36
C VAL A 520 6.57 13.62 8.94
N ILE A 521 7.03 14.84 8.65
CA ILE A 521 6.89 15.40 7.29
C ILE A 521 7.68 14.58 6.27
N LYS A 522 8.91 14.14 6.58
CA LYS A 522 9.71 13.27 5.71
C LYS A 522 9.02 11.93 5.44
N ILE A 523 8.43 11.31 6.45
CA ILE A 523 7.66 10.06 6.31
C ILE A 523 6.47 10.27 5.38
N LEU A 524 5.68 11.33 5.60
CA LEU A 524 4.52 11.67 4.77
C LEU A 524 4.94 11.99 3.32
N GLN A 525 6.00 12.75 3.13
CA GLN A 525 6.57 13.02 1.80
C GLN A 525 6.92 11.73 1.06
N THR A 526 7.56 10.78 1.75
CA THR A 526 7.92 9.48 1.16
C THR A 526 6.67 8.68 0.82
N ALA A 527 5.70 8.59 1.73
CA ALA A 527 4.47 7.84 1.53
C ALA A 527 3.60 8.40 0.38
N TYR A 528 3.49 9.73 0.27
CA TYR A 528 2.73 10.39 -0.79
C TYR A 528 3.45 10.44 -2.14
N SER A 529 4.79 10.43 -2.15
CA SER A 529 5.57 10.49 -3.38
C SER A 529 5.87 9.11 -3.97
N ALA A 530 5.80 8.05 -3.15
CA ALA A 530 6.02 6.68 -3.59
C ALA A 530 4.96 6.24 -4.62
N TYR A 531 5.41 5.48 -5.62
CA TYR A 531 4.53 4.83 -6.58
C TYR A 531 3.71 3.71 -5.92
N GLN A 532 2.58 3.35 -6.52
CA GLN A 532 1.75 2.26 -6.00
C GLN A 532 2.54 0.95 -5.90
N TYR A 533 2.18 0.05 -4.97
CA TYR A 533 2.88 -1.22 -4.74
C TYR A 533 4.33 -1.11 -4.24
N SER A 534 4.83 0.10 -3.96
CA SER A 534 6.15 0.31 -3.35
C SER A 534 6.24 -0.28 -1.95
N LEU A 535 7.46 -0.61 -1.54
CA LEU A 535 7.80 -1.05 -0.18
C LEU A 535 8.45 0.10 0.57
N ILE A 536 7.87 0.51 1.70
CA ILE A 536 8.44 1.53 2.59
C ILE A 536 8.87 0.84 3.88
N LEU A 537 10.13 1.03 4.26
CA LEU A 537 10.76 0.43 5.42
C LEU A 537 11.16 1.55 6.37
N ILE A 538 10.65 1.56 7.61
CA ILE A 538 10.91 2.63 8.58
C ILE A 538 11.47 2.04 9.86
N ASP A 539 12.71 2.39 10.21
CA ASP A 539 13.31 1.96 11.47
C ASP A 539 12.96 2.97 12.58
N GLU A 540 12.53 2.50 13.75
CA GLU A 540 12.16 3.29 14.92
C GLU A 540 11.15 4.39 14.60
N ILE A 541 9.97 4.02 14.07
CA ILE A 541 8.98 4.98 13.56
C ILE A 541 8.52 6.01 14.60
N ASP A 542 8.50 5.62 15.88
CA ASP A 542 8.04 6.41 17.02
C ASP A 542 9.14 7.27 17.67
N LEU A 543 10.39 7.12 17.23
CA LEU A 543 11.50 7.86 17.83
C LEU A 543 11.33 9.37 17.61
N LEU A 544 11.36 10.12 18.73
CA LEU A 544 11.10 11.56 18.88
C LEU A 544 9.62 11.98 18.77
N LEU A 545 8.66 11.04 18.79
CA LEU A 545 7.24 11.34 18.71
C LEU A 545 6.53 11.15 20.05
N HIS A 546 5.58 12.05 20.32
CA HIS A 546 4.63 11.88 21.41
C HIS A 546 3.62 10.76 21.07
N VAL A 547 3.08 10.08 22.09
CA VAL A 547 2.14 8.96 21.94
C VAL A 547 0.94 9.30 21.04
N ASP A 548 0.32 10.46 21.25
CA ASP A 548 -0.81 10.92 20.42
C ASP A 548 -0.44 11.09 18.93
N ALA A 549 0.71 11.73 18.66
CA ALA A 549 1.22 11.90 17.29
C ALA A 549 1.55 10.55 16.64
N PHE A 550 2.13 9.61 17.40
CA PHE A 550 2.37 8.26 16.91
C PHE A 550 1.08 7.55 16.50
N ARG A 551 0.02 7.57 17.34
CA ARG A 551 -1.28 6.97 17.01
C ARG A 551 -1.86 7.56 15.72
N LYS A 552 -1.87 8.89 15.59
CA LYS A 552 -2.38 9.60 14.40
C LYS A 552 -1.55 9.30 13.15
N LEU A 553 -0.22 9.16 13.29
CA LEU A 553 0.66 8.80 12.19
C LEU A 553 0.34 7.39 11.66
N ILE A 554 0.18 6.39 12.54
CA ILE A 554 -0.18 5.02 12.13
C ILE A 554 -1.53 4.98 11.40
N GLN A 555 -2.53 5.68 11.91
CA GLN A 555 -3.85 5.78 11.27
C GLN A 555 -3.76 6.40 9.87
N THR A 556 -3.04 7.51 9.75
CA THR A 556 -2.84 8.22 8.48
C THR A 556 -2.08 7.36 7.48
N LEU A 557 -0.99 6.70 7.90
CA LEU A 557 -0.21 5.80 7.04
C LEU A 557 -1.03 4.60 6.58
N SER A 558 -1.95 4.09 7.41
CA SER A 558 -2.84 2.98 7.04
C SER A 558 -3.80 3.37 5.91
N TYR A 559 -4.34 4.59 5.98
CA TYR A 559 -5.14 5.15 4.89
C TYR A 559 -4.32 5.29 3.60
N ILE A 560 -3.13 5.91 3.67
CA ILE A 560 -2.26 6.11 2.49
C ILE A 560 -1.83 4.76 1.88
N ALA A 561 -1.44 3.80 2.72
CA ALA A 561 -1.05 2.46 2.28
C ALA A 561 -2.21 1.76 1.57
N THR A 562 -3.44 1.96 2.04
CA THR A 562 -4.64 1.39 1.43
C THR A 562 -4.91 2.01 0.06
N ASP A 563 -5.02 3.33 0.00
CA ASP A 563 -5.28 4.14 -1.21
C ASP A 563 -4.27 3.83 -2.32
N ARG A 564 -2.98 3.72 -1.97
CA ARG A 564 -1.88 3.55 -2.93
C ARG A 564 -1.36 2.13 -3.07
N ASN A 565 -1.98 1.15 -2.41
CA ASN A 565 -1.48 -0.23 -2.35
C ASN A 565 -0.01 -0.34 -1.89
N LEU A 566 0.43 0.53 -0.97
CA LEU A 566 1.79 0.46 -0.43
C LEU A 566 1.90 -0.68 0.58
N GLN A 567 3.11 -1.20 0.75
CA GLN A 567 3.45 -2.04 1.89
C GLN A 567 4.42 -1.28 2.78
N ILE A 568 4.05 -1.07 4.04
CA ILE A 568 4.85 -0.33 5.00
C ILE A 568 5.24 -1.29 6.12
N ILE A 569 6.53 -1.54 6.29
CA ILE A 569 7.06 -2.36 7.38
C ILE A 569 7.92 -1.48 8.24
N PHE A 570 7.62 -1.43 9.54
CA PHE A 570 8.33 -0.54 10.45
C PHE A 570 8.68 -1.23 11.75
N THR A 571 9.70 -0.73 12.43
CA THR A 571 10.08 -1.18 13.78
C THR A 571 9.61 -0.15 14.82
N THR A 572 9.20 -0.65 15.99
CA THR A 572 8.78 0.19 17.11
C THR A 572 8.92 -0.54 18.44
N HIS A 573 9.15 0.23 19.51
CA HIS A 573 9.10 -0.24 20.89
C HIS A 573 7.80 0.18 21.61
N SER A 574 6.94 0.95 20.95
CA SER A 574 5.74 1.51 21.55
C SER A 574 4.67 0.43 21.80
N LEU A 575 4.32 0.24 23.07
CA LEU A 575 3.23 -0.64 23.51
C LEU A 575 1.86 -0.21 22.99
N GLU A 576 1.74 1.04 22.54
CA GLU A 576 0.54 1.59 21.93
C GLU A 576 0.04 0.80 20.73
N MET A 577 0.93 0.07 20.06
CA MET A 577 0.56 -0.85 18.99
C MET A 577 -0.51 -1.87 19.40
N GLN A 578 -0.61 -2.22 20.70
CA GLN A 578 -1.66 -3.11 21.20
C GLN A 578 -3.08 -2.62 20.86
N HIS A 579 -3.28 -1.30 20.79
CA HIS A 579 -4.57 -0.68 20.47
C HIS A 579 -4.71 -0.32 18.98
N LEU A 580 -3.67 -0.56 18.17
CA LEU A 580 -3.61 -0.19 16.75
C LEU A 580 -3.60 -1.40 15.82
N GLY A 581 -3.88 -2.60 16.34
CA GLY A 581 -3.91 -3.85 15.57
C GLY A 581 -4.87 -3.85 14.38
N GLN A 582 -5.90 -2.99 14.39
CA GLN A 582 -6.79 -2.80 13.25
C GLN A 582 -6.06 -2.18 12.04
N TYR A 583 -5.08 -1.30 12.27
CA TYR A 583 -4.37 -0.54 11.24
C TYR A 583 -3.10 -1.23 10.73
N ALA A 584 -2.40 -1.97 11.59
CA ALA A 584 -1.17 -2.69 11.26
C ALA A 584 -1.08 -4.02 12.02
N ASP A 585 -0.54 -5.05 11.36
CA ASP A 585 -0.26 -6.32 12.04
C ASP A 585 0.94 -6.18 12.98
N ILE A 586 0.90 -6.87 14.11
CA ILE A 586 2.01 -6.91 15.06
C ILE A 586 2.77 -8.21 14.87
N ARG A 587 4.10 -8.12 14.77
CA ARG A 587 5.02 -9.27 14.80
C ARG A 587 6.07 -9.01 15.87
N TYR A 588 5.87 -9.59 17.05
CA TYR A 588 6.83 -9.53 18.14
C TYR A 588 7.87 -10.65 17.98
N ILE A 589 9.14 -10.27 17.89
CA ILE A 589 10.27 -11.18 17.68
C ILE A 589 10.99 -11.39 19.00
N GLU A 590 11.01 -12.64 19.45
CA GLU A 590 11.70 -13.08 20.66
C GLU A 590 12.81 -14.07 20.30
N GLN A 591 14.00 -13.87 20.87
CA GLN A 591 15.08 -14.83 20.78
C GLN A 591 15.05 -15.75 22.01
N GLN A 592 14.78 -17.05 21.79
CA GLN A 592 14.89 -18.08 22.82
C GLN A 592 16.01 -19.05 22.48
N LYS A 593 17.15 -18.96 23.19
CA LYS A 593 18.34 -19.77 22.96
C LYS A 593 18.77 -19.75 21.48
N ASP A 594 18.45 -20.81 20.74
CA ASP A 594 18.80 -21.03 19.32
C ASP A 594 17.63 -20.88 18.33
N LYS A 595 16.43 -20.54 18.79
CA LYS A 595 15.25 -20.36 17.93
C LYS A 595 14.66 -18.96 18.10
N MET A 596 14.19 -18.41 16.98
CA MET A 596 13.44 -17.17 16.98
C MET A 596 11.94 -17.49 16.99
N LEU A 597 11.22 -16.94 17.96
CA LEU A 597 9.77 -17.03 18.06
C LEU A 597 9.14 -15.73 17.57
N VAL A 598 7.98 -15.86 16.92
CA VAL A 598 7.19 -14.73 16.42
C VAL A 598 5.80 -14.83 17.02
N TYR A 599 5.39 -13.78 17.72
CA TYR A 599 4.04 -13.63 18.24
C TYR A 599 3.27 -12.61 17.42
N ASN A 600 1.98 -12.87 17.21
CA ASN A 600 1.10 -12.02 16.40
C ASN A 600 0.33 -11.00 17.24
N SER A 601 0.52 -11.03 18.56
CA SER A 601 -0.13 -10.20 19.56
C SER A 601 0.84 -9.89 20.70
N ILE A 602 0.55 -8.84 21.45
CA ILE A 602 1.28 -8.48 22.66
C ILE A 602 0.57 -9.14 23.85
N ASN A 603 1.15 -10.21 24.37
CA ASN A 603 0.62 -10.93 25.53
C ASN A 603 1.15 -10.31 26.85
N PRO A 604 0.49 -10.52 28.01
CA PRO A 604 0.94 -9.98 29.30
C PRO A 604 2.38 -10.35 29.68
N ASP A 605 2.83 -11.56 29.33
CA ASP A 605 4.23 -11.98 29.55
C ASP A 605 5.21 -11.17 28.68
N LEU A 606 4.78 -10.74 27.48
CA LEU A 606 5.57 -9.87 26.59
C LEU A 606 5.54 -8.42 27.08
N LEU A 607 4.42 -7.96 27.63
CA LEU A 607 4.31 -6.65 28.29
C LEU A 607 5.33 -6.55 29.42
N TYR A 608 5.35 -7.53 30.32
CA TYR A 608 6.32 -7.57 31.42
C TYR A 608 7.77 -7.54 30.92
N LYS A 609 8.11 -8.31 29.89
CA LYS A 609 9.46 -8.29 29.29
C LYS A 609 9.82 -6.96 28.65
N MET A 610 8.85 -6.19 28.19
CA MET A 610 9.07 -4.88 27.56
C MET A 610 9.10 -3.73 28.56
N SER A 611 8.18 -3.68 29.52
CA SER A 611 8.04 -2.58 30.48
C SER A 611 8.78 -2.81 31.80
N GLY A 612 9.06 -4.07 32.15
CA GLY A 612 9.45 -4.45 33.51
C GLY A 612 8.32 -4.36 34.54
N GLU A 613 7.13 -3.92 34.13
CA GLU A 613 5.97 -3.69 34.99
C GLU A 613 4.88 -4.73 34.71
N ILE A 614 4.38 -5.37 35.78
CA ILE A 614 3.22 -6.28 35.68
C ILE A 614 1.96 -5.42 35.81
N LYS A 615 1.37 -5.04 34.67
CA LYS A 615 0.03 -4.44 34.67
C LYS A 615 -1.01 -5.57 34.75
N ARG A 616 -1.50 -5.85 35.95
CA ARG A 616 -2.56 -6.84 36.19
C ARG A 616 -3.87 -6.32 35.60
N LYS A 617 -4.45 -7.05 34.65
CA LYS A 617 -5.65 -6.65 33.89
C LYS A 617 -6.90 -6.61 34.76
N TYR A 618 -7.04 -7.58 35.67
CA TYR A 618 -8.23 -7.76 36.49
C TYR A 618 -7.97 -7.30 37.92
N SER A 619 -8.90 -6.55 38.51
CA SER A 619 -8.82 -6.09 39.89
C SER A 619 -9.94 -6.73 40.71
N ILE A 620 -9.57 -7.48 41.75
CA ILE A 620 -10.52 -8.10 42.69
C ILE A 620 -10.42 -7.39 44.04
N TYR A 621 -11.50 -6.76 44.43
CA TYR A 621 -11.65 -6.05 45.69
C TYR A 621 -12.23 -7.00 46.74
N VAL A 622 -11.62 -7.09 47.91
CA VAL A 622 -11.99 -8.01 49.00
C VAL A 622 -12.04 -7.30 50.36
N GLU A 623 -12.77 -7.85 51.33
CA GLU A 623 -12.96 -7.23 52.64
C GLU A 623 -11.66 -7.14 53.45
N ASP A 624 -10.93 -8.25 53.56
CA ASP A 624 -9.74 -8.34 54.42
C ASP A 624 -8.65 -9.27 53.85
N GLY A 625 -7.61 -9.52 54.66
CA GLY A 625 -6.52 -10.44 54.29
C GLY A 625 -6.93 -11.90 54.20
N PHE A 626 -7.97 -12.32 54.93
CA PHE A 626 -8.48 -13.69 54.89
C PHE A 626 -9.22 -13.96 53.57
N ALA A 627 -10.11 -13.06 53.17
CA ALA A 627 -10.78 -13.07 51.86
C ALA A 627 -9.78 -12.98 50.71
N ALA A 628 -8.73 -12.16 50.85
CA ALA A 628 -7.64 -12.08 49.86
C ALA A 628 -6.94 -13.45 49.66
N ALA A 629 -6.67 -14.18 50.75
CA ALA A 629 -6.05 -15.50 50.67
C ALA A 629 -6.92 -16.53 49.94
N ILE A 630 -8.24 -16.48 50.14
CA ILE A 630 -9.21 -17.32 49.40
C ILE A 630 -9.13 -17.04 47.89
N VAL A 631 -9.21 -15.75 47.51
CA VAL A 631 -9.14 -15.36 46.09
C VAL A 631 -7.79 -15.75 45.47
N GLN A 632 -6.69 -15.56 46.18
CA GLN A 632 -5.36 -15.94 45.71
C GLN A 632 -5.22 -17.46 45.52
N LYS A 633 -5.82 -18.28 46.39
CA LYS A 633 -5.86 -19.74 46.23
C LYS A 633 -6.61 -20.12 44.95
N ILE A 634 -7.79 -19.54 44.70
CA ILE A 634 -8.57 -19.79 43.47
C ILE A 634 -7.77 -19.35 42.23
N ALA A 635 -7.17 -18.16 42.27
CA ALA A 635 -6.36 -17.64 41.17
C ALA A 635 -5.13 -18.53 40.90
N ARG A 636 -4.54 -19.14 41.93
CA ARG A 636 -3.43 -20.08 41.81
C ARG A 636 -3.86 -21.38 41.12
N GLU A 637 -4.99 -21.98 41.53
CA GLU A 637 -5.56 -23.17 40.89
C GLU A 637 -5.84 -22.96 39.40
N LEU A 638 -6.25 -21.74 39.03
CA LEU A 638 -6.61 -21.39 37.65
C LEU A 638 -5.45 -20.80 36.83
N ASN A 639 -4.22 -20.72 37.37
CA ASN A 639 -3.05 -20.08 36.73
C ASN A 639 -3.26 -18.59 36.37
N MET A 640 -4.05 -17.87 37.16
CA MET A 640 -4.48 -16.49 36.93
C MET A 640 -3.79 -15.44 37.82
N LEU A 641 -2.92 -15.85 38.75
CA LEU A 641 -2.23 -14.96 39.71
C LEU A 641 -1.52 -13.75 39.06
N ARG A 642 -0.95 -13.93 37.85
CA ARG A 642 -0.24 -12.86 37.12
C ARG A 642 -1.17 -11.82 36.47
N HIS A 643 -2.46 -12.14 36.35
CA HIS A 643 -3.46 -11.29 35.69
C HIS A 643 -4.35 -10.55 36.71
N ILE A 644 -4.38 -10.99 37.97
CA ILE A 644 -5.29 -10.51 39.01
C ILE A 644 -4.53 -9.70 40.06
N SER A 645 -5.06 -8.52 40.38
CA SER A 645 -4.66 -7.71 41.54
C SER A 645 -5.73 -7.80 42.62
N THR A 646 -5.38 -8.34 43.79
CA THR A 646 -6.25 -8.31 44.97
C THR A 646 -6.05 -7.02 45.77
N ILE A 647 -7.12 -6.29 46.07
CA ILE A 647 -7.12 -5.01 46.79
C ILE A 647 -8.08 -5.10 47.98
N ILE A 648 -7.60 -4.77 49.18
CA ILE A 648 -8.39 -4.83 50.41
C ILE A 648 -9.14 -3.51 50.62
N TYR A 649 -10.44 -3.54 50.91
CA TYR A 649 -11.27 -2.35 51.15
C TYR A 649 -11.87 -2.24 52.56
N GLY A 650 -11.73 -3.27 53.41
CA GLY A 650 -12.29 -3.31 54.75
C GLY A 650 -13.75 -3.78 54.77
N SER A 651 -14.57 -3.14 55.62
CA SER A 651 -15.98 -3.52 55.85
C SER A 651 -16.81 -3.70 54.56
N ALA A 652 -17.69 -4.71 54.53
CA ALA A 652 -18.71 -4.94 53.50
C ALA A 652 -19.48 -3.68 53.05
N GLU A 653 -19.68 -2.68 53.90
CA GLU A 653 -20.34 -1.42 53.51
C GLU A 653 -19.55 -0.63 52.46
N ASN A 654 -18.22 -0.67 52.54
CA ASN A 654 -17.34 0.02 51.59
C ASN A 654 -17.41 -0.60 50.19
N ALA A 655 -17.82 -1.87 50.07
CA ALA A 655 -17.98 -2.57 48.79
C ALA A 655 -18.93 -1.80 47.86
N PHE A 656 -20.04 -1.31 48.40
CA PHE A 656 -21.04 -0.55 47.64
C PHE A 656 -20.53 0.83 47.23
N THR A 657 -19.72 1.47 48.07
CA THR A 657 -19.05 2.75 47.76
C THR A 657 -18.01 2.58 46.66
N VAL A 658 -17.22 1.50 46.70
CA VAL A 658 -16.26 1.17 45.64
C VAL A 658 -16.98 0.88 44.34
N ALA A 659 -18.04 0.04 44.35
CA ALA A 659 -18.84 -0.27 43.17
C ALA A 659 -19.44 1.00 42.53
N ALA A 660 -20.07 1.85 43.35
CA ALA A 660 -20.63 3.12 42.92
C ALA A 660 -19.56 4.05 42.32
N GLY A 661 -18.42 4.19 42.99
CA GLY A 661 -17.30 5.02 42.52
C GLY A 661 -16.76 4.58 41.17
N LYS A 662 -16.66 3.27 40.92
CA LYS A 662 -16.17 2.69 39.65
C LYS A 662 -17.13 2.88 38.49
N VAL A 663 -18.44 2.74 38.74
CA VAL A 663 -19.45 3.03 37.72
C VAL A 663 -19.49 4.52 37.39
N LEU A 664 -19.38 5.39 38.40
CA LEU A 664 -19.36 6.85 38.19
C LEU A 664 -18.09 7.34 37.47
N SER A 665 -16.94 6.69 37.68
CA SER A 665 -15.69 7.04 36.96
C SER A 665 -15.66 6.55 35.51
N GLY A 666 -16.65 5.77 35.07
CA GLY A 666 -16.69 5.19 33.72
C GLY A 666 -15.58 4.18 33.46
N GLU A 667 -15.05 3.54 34.53
CA GLU A 667 -14.08 2.45 34.40
C GLU A 667 -14.74 1.19 33.82
N ASP A 668 -13.94 0.34 33.16
CA ASP A 668 -14.40 -0.93 32.61
C ASP A 668 -14.78 -1.89 33.75
N THR A 669 -16.07 -1.97 34.04
CA THR A 669 -16.65 -2.82 35.09
C THR A 669 -16.45 -4.30 34.82
N GLU A 670 -16.19 -4.73 33.58
CA GLU A 670 -15.91 -6.14 33.25
C GLU A 670 -14.53 -6.60 33.76
N SER A 671 -13.62 -5.66 33.98
CA SER A 671 -12.28 -5.94 34.51
C SER A 671 -12.22 -5.97 36.04
N ILE A 672 -13.32 -5.65 36.71
CA ILE A 672 -13.41 -5.45 38.16
C ILE A 672 -14.37 -6.46 38.78
N LEU A 673 -13.95 -7.06 39.89
CA LEU A 673 -14.82 -7.87 40.75
C LEU A 673 -14.74 -7.36 42.18
N ILE A 674 -15.89 -7.21 42.83
CA ILE A 674 -15.97 -6.86 44.26
C ILE A 674 -16.56 -8.06 44.98
N VAL A 675 -15.83 -8.61 45.94
CA VAL A 675 -16.20 -9.83 46.67
C VAL A 675 -16.50 -9.49 48.12
N ILE A 676 -17.73 -9.78 48.55
CA ILE A 676 -18.15 -9.73 49.95
C ILE A 676 -18.14 -11.14 50.57
N ASP A 677 -18.00 -11.20 51.89
CA ASP A 677 -17.86 -12.46 52.63
C ASP A 677 -19.15 -13.28 52.67
N GLY A 678 -20.31 -12.62 52.51
CA GLY A 678 -21.62 -13.27 52.41
C GLY A 678 -22.28 -13.56 53.76
N ASP A 679 -21.75 -12.99 54.86
CA ASP A 679 -22.38 -12.97 56.19
C ASP A 679 -23.38 -11.81 56.35
N LYS A 680 -23.14 -10.69 55.64
CA LYS A 680 -24.00 -9.49 55.57
C LYS A 680 -24.44 -9.22 54.13
N PHE A 681 -25.61 -8.57 54.00
CA PHE A 681 -26.20 -8.19 52.70
C PHE A 681 -26.36 -9.38 51.74
N THR A 682 -27.01 -10.43 52.24
CA THR A 682 -27.07 -11.74 51.60
C THR A 682 -28.02 -11.79 50.42
N THR A 683 -29.06 -10.94 50.42
CA THR A 683 -30.07 -10.91 49.36
C THR A 683 -29.78 -9.82 48.33
N GLN A 684 -30.22 -10.04 47.08
CA GLN A 684 -30.10 -9.03 46.02
C GLN A 684 -30.86 -7.73 46.35
N GLU A 685 -32.00 -7.83 47.04
CA GLU A 685 -32.76 -6.65 47.48
C GLU A 685 -32.00 -5.81 48.51
N GLU A 686 -31.33 -6.45 49.48
CA GLU A 686 -30.48 -5.75 50.45
C GLU A 686 -29.33 -5.01 49.77
N LYS A 687 -28.65 -5.66 48.82
CA LYS A 687 -27.56 -5.05 48.04
C LYS A 687 -28.06 -3.86 47.21
N ARG A 688 -29.20 -4.01 46.54
CA ARG A 688 -29.82 -2.93 45.77
C ARG A 688 -30.18 -1.75 46.66
N ASN A 689 -30.73 -2.02 47.85
CA ASN A 689 -31.08 -0.98 48.81
C ASN A 689 -29.85 -0.23 49.33
N GLN A 690 -28.72 -0.90 49.54
CA GLN A 690 -27.47 -0.23 49.89
C GLN A 690 -26.93 0.62 48.75
N LEU A 691 -26.93 0.12 47.51
CA LEU A 691 -26.50 0.92 46.36
C LEU A 691 -27.37 2.15 46.14
N LYS A 692 -28.69 2.07 46.37
CA LYS A 692 -29.58 3.24 46.31
C LYS A 692 -29.26 4.32 47.36
N LYS A 693 -28.66 3.96 48.49
CA LYS A 693 -28.21 4.94 49.50
C LYS A 693 -26.93 5.67 49.07
N VAL A 694 -26.08 4.99 48.31
CA VAL A 694 -24.77 5.52 47.87
C VAL A 694 -24.89 6.26 46.54
N LEU A 695 -25.52 5.65 45.54
CA LEU A 695 -25.82 6.24 44.24
C LEU A 695 -27.13 7.04 44.34
N THR A 696 -27.02 8.29 44.75
CA THR A 696 -28.15 9.23 44.83
C THR A 696 -28.29 10.04 43.54
N GLY A 697 -29.51 10.30 43.07
CA GLY A 697 -29.75 11.07 41.85
C GLY A 697 -31.09 10.73 41.17
N THR A 698 -31.55 11.58 40.25
CA THR A 698 -32.80 11.39 39.46
C THR A 698 -32.56 11.48 37.95
N GLU A 699 -31.30 11.35 37.54
CA GLU A 699 -30.88 11.42 36.13
C GLU A 699 -31.37 10.22 35.31
N SER A 700 -31.55 10.44 34.00
CA SER A 700 -31.86 9.36 33.05
C SER A 700 -30.70 8.34 33.02
N GLY A 701 -30.98 7.05 33.25
CA GLY A 701 -29.97 5.99 33.33
C GLY A 701 -29.49 5.67 34.76
N HIS A 702 -30.09 6.26 35.80
CA HIS A 702 -29.74 5.99 37.19
C HIS A 702 -29.92 4.51 37.59
N ASP A 703 -31.06 3.90 37.23
CA ASP A 703 -31.30 2.48 37.51
C ASP A 703 -30.32 1.57 36.76
N GLU A 704 -29.89 1.94 35.54
CA GLU A 704 -28.89 1.19 34.78
C GLU A 704 -27.53 1.19 35.47
N LYS A 705 -27.13 2.32 36.07
CA LYS A 705 -25.90 2.41 36.87
C LYS A 705 -25.95 1.53 38.12
N ILE A 706 -27.13 1.40 38.74
CA ILE A 706 -27.32 0.50 39.88
C ILE A 706 -27.18 -0.96 39.44
N GLU A 707 -27.78 -1.36 38.31
CA GLU A 707 -27.63 -2.72 37.79
C GLU A 707 -26.18 -3.03 37.41
N GLN A 708 -25.48 -2.08 36.78
CA GLN A 708 -24.06 -2.21 36.48
C GLN A 708 -23.24 -2.40 37.76
N ALA A 709 -23.46 -1.58 38.79
CA ALA A 709 -22.78 -1.74 40.07
C ALA A 709 -23.10 -3.09 40.73
N LEU A 710 -24.37 -3.52 40.72
CA LEU A 710 -24.80 -4.81 41.25
C LEU A 710 -24.08 -5.98 40.54
N SER A 711 -23.93 -5.90 39.21
CA SER A 711 -23.29 -6.96 38.43
C SER A 711 -21.82 -7.19 38.78
N THR A 712 -21.14 -6.19 39.35
CA THR A 712 -19.74 -6.29 39.79
C THR A 712 -19.58 -6.90 41.18
N ILE A 713 -20.66 -6.99 41.98
CA ILE A 713 -20.62 -7.47 43.37
C ILE A 713 -21.00 -8.95 43.43
N VAL A 714 -20.04 -9.78 43.82
CA VAL A 714 -20.20 -11.22 44.07
C VAL A 714 -19.99 -11.50 45.55
N GLN A 715 -20.56 -12.60 46.06
CA GLN A 715 -20.35 -13.05 47.44
C GLN A 715 -19.89 -14.50 47.49
N PHE A 716 -19.20 -14.88 48.57
CA PHE A 716 -18.99 -16.28 48.90
C PHE A 716 -20.29 -16.96 49.35
N ASN A 717 -20.38 -18.27 49.14
CA ASN A 717 -21.59 -19.04 49.44
C ASN A 717 -21.51 -19.65 50.84
N LEU A 718 -22.00 -18.92 51.83
CA LEU A 718 -22.05 -19.38 53.23
C LEU A 718 -23.38 -20.06 53.59
N PRO A 719 -23.37 -21.06 54.51
CA PRO A 719 -24.58 -21.53 55.19
C PRO A 719 -25.22 -20.40 56.03
N PRO A 720 -26.55 -20.43 56.23
CA PRO A 720 -27.24 -19.42 57.03
C PRO A 720 -26.69 -19.38 58.46
N ASN A 721 -26.49 -18.16 59.00
CA ASN A 721 -25.95 -17.89 60.34
C ASN A 721 -24.52 -18.40 60.60
N SER A 722 -23.69 -18.54 59.57
CA SER A 722 -22.26 -18.83 59.70
C SER A 722 -21.41 -17.65 59.23
N THR A 723 -20.26 -17.42 59.88
CA THR A 723 -19.22 -16.51 59.38
C THR A 723 -18.20 -17.28 58.52
N PRO A 724 -17.41 -16.60 57.67
CA PRO A 724 -16.35 -17.22 56.86
C PRO A 724 -15.36 -18.04 57.69
N GLU A 725 -14.84 -17.46 58.78
CA GLU A 725 -13.80 -18.07 59.62
C GLU A 725 -14.32 -19.32 60.31
N LYS A 726 -15.55 -19.26 60.84
CA LYS A 726 -16.21 -20.41 61.46
C LYS A 726 -16.47 -21.52 60.45
N TYR A 727 -16.87 -21.15 59.23
CA TYR A 727 -17.11 -22.12 58.17
C TYR A 727 -15.82 -22.84 57.77
N ILE A 728 -14.74 -22.10 57.49
CA ILE A 728 -13.43 -22.70 57.15
C ILE A 728 -12.88 -23.54 58.30
N HIS A 729 -13.00 -23.08 59.55
CA HIS A 729 -12.63 -23.87 60.73
C HIS A 729 -13.39 -25.21 60.79
N SER A 730 -14.70 -25.20 60.51
CA SER A 730 -15.50 -26.42 60.46
C SER A 730 -15.06 -27.39 59.35
N LEU A 731 -14.57 -26.88 58.22
CA LEU A 731 -13.97 -27.72 57.16
C LEU A 731 -12.69 -28.38 57.66
N LEU A 732 -11.81 -27.63 58.33
CA LEU A 732 -10.54 -28.17 58.85
C LEU A 732 -10.76 -29.26 59.91
N ILE A 733 -11.71 -29.08 60.84
CA ILE A 733 -12.01 -30.10 61.87
C ILE A 733 -12.54 -31.38 61.25
N ALA A 734 -13.35 -31.27 60.17
CA ALA A 734 -13.90 -32.42 59.48
C ALA A 734 -12.86 -33.24 58.69
N MET A 735 -11.65 -32.69 58.50
CA MET A 735 -10.56 -33.37 57.80
C MET A 735 -9.77 -34.31 58.72
N ASP A 736 -9.45 -35.49 58.18
CA ASP A 736 -8.52 -36.44 58.80
C ASP A 736 -7.11 -36.24 58.22
N ASP A 737 -6.54 -35.06 58.47
CA ASP A 737 -5.19 -34.68 58.05
C ASP A 737 -4.30 -34.41 59.28
N SER A 738 -3.02 -34.74 59.13
CA SER A 738 -1.94 -34.57 60.12
C SER A 738 -1.23 -33.20 60.02
N GLN A 739 -1.63 -32.35 59.08
CA GLN A 739 -1.07 -31.02 58.94
C GLN A 739 -1.31 -30.14 60.18
N GLU A 740 -0.31 -29.32 60.50
CA GLU A 740 -0.24 -28.52 61.73
C GLU A 740 -1.47 -27.60 61.92
N CYS A 741 -1.99 -27.01 60.83
CA CYS A 741 -3.18 -26.17 60.89
C CYS A 741 -4.45 -26.93 61.33
N VAL A 742 -4.59 -28.22 60.99
CA VAL A 742 -5.73 -29.07 61.39
C VAL A 742 -5.61 -29.48 62.86
N VAL A 743 -4.39 -29.74 63.32
CA VAL A 743 -4.12 -30.02 64.75
C VAL A 743 -4.47 -28.80 65.60
N CYS A 744 -4.02 -27.61 65.20
CA CYS A 744 -4.39 -26.35 65.87
C CYS A 744 -5.90 -26.10 65.83
N ALA A 745 -6.57 -26.33 64.70
CA ALA A 745 -8.02 -26.18 64.57
C ALA A 745 -8.79 -27.08 65.55
N LYS A 746 -8.37 -28.35 65.70
CA LYS A 746 -9.00 -29.32 66.63
C LYS A 746 -8.84 -28.93 68.10
N ASN A 747 -7.81 -28.16 68.45
CA ASN A 747 -7.61 -27.65 69.83
C ASN A 747 -8.51 -26.47 70.19
N ILE A 748 -9.21 -25.87 69.22
CA ILE A 748 -10.08 -24.71 69.43
C ILE A 748 -11.53 -25.19 69.45
N THR A 749 -12.14 -25.23 70.63
CA THR A 749 -13.51 -25.73 70.84
C THR A 749 -14.56 -24.62 70.95
N GLY A 750 -14.15 -23.38 71.21
CA GLY A 750 -15.05 -22.24 71.37
C GLY A 750 -14.29 -20.93 71.47
N VAL A 751 -14.89 -19.86 70.94
CA VAL A 751 -14.31 -18.52 70.86
C VAL A 751 -15.35 -17.45 71.19
N SER A 752 -14.90 -16.29 71.67
CA SER A 752 -15.76 -15.14 71.97
C SER A 752 -16.10 -14.31 70.73
N ASN A 753 -15.21 -14.27 69.75
CA ASN A 753 -15.34 -13.53 68.51
C ASN A 753 -15.16 -14.47 67.31
N SER A 754 -15.94 -14.34 66.25
CA SER A 754 -15.83 -15.18 65.06
C SER A 754 -14.44 -15.12 64.41
N HIS A 755 -13.76 -13.99 64.46
CA HIS A 755 -12.40 -13.86 63.91
C HIS A 755 -11.36 -14.71 64.68
N GLU A 756 -11.59 -15.03 65.95
CA GLU A 756 -10.68 -15.85 66.78
C GLU A 756 -10.63 -17.31 66.31
N TRP A 757 -11.62 -17.81 65.55
CA TRP A 757 -11.61 -19.19 65.04
C TRP A 757 -10.37 -19.47 64.18
N ILE A 758 -10.02 -18.53 63.30
CA ILE A 758 -8.81 -18.61 62.48
C ILE A 758 -7.66 -17.88 63.16
N GLY A 759 -7.91 -16.75 63.83
CA GLY A 759 -6.88 -15.97 64.52
C GLY A 759 -6.06 -16.80 65.52
N ASN A 760 -6.71 -17.66 66.30
CA ASN A 760 -6.04 -18.54 67.27
C ASN A 760 -5.23 -19.64 66.57
N ILE A 761 -5.64 -20.11 65.38
CA ILE A 761 -4.83 -21.04 64.58
C ILE A 761 -3.56 -20.33 64.11
N VAL A 762 -3.70 -19.11 63.59
CA VAL A 762 -2.58 -18.30 63.12
C VAL A 762 -1.58 -18.01 64.25
N GLU A 763 -2.08 -17.68 65.44
CA GLU A 763 -1.26 -17.45 66.63
C GLU A 763 -0.50 -18.70 67.08
N GLN A 764 -1.18 -19.86 67.12
CA GLN A 764 -0.54 -21.15 67.47
C GLN A 764 0.53 -21.58 66.47
N MET A 765 0.33 -21.31 65.17
CA MET A 765 1.33 -21.64 64.14
C MET A 765 2.54 -20.70 64.12
N GLY A 766 2.43 -19.48 64.68
CA GLY A 766 3.55 -18.55 64.85
C GLY A 766 4.13 -17.91 63.56
N ILE A 767 3.49 -18.11 62.40
CA ILE A 767 3.96 -17.60 61.09
C ILE A 767 3.21 -16.35 60.59
N GLY A 768 2.29 -15.79 61.39
CA GLY A 768 1.50 -14.61 61.04
C GLY A 768 0.55 -14.84 59.85
N GLU A 769 0.22 -13.79 59.09
CA GLU A 769 -0.76 -13.88 57.97
C GLU A 769 -0.41 -14.90 56.87
N GLN A 770 0.84 -15.37 56.81
CA GLN A 770 1.23 -16.47 55.92
C GLN A 770 0.47 -17.78 56.23
N ALA A 771 0.00 -17.95 57.47
CA ALA A 771 -0.85 -19.06 57.86
C ALA A 771 -2.14 -19.13 57.05
N TYR A 772 -2.71 -18.01 56.59
CA TYR A 772 -3.90 -18.03 55.75
C TYR A 772 -3.69 -18.83 54.47
N SER A 773 -2.54 -18.66 53.80
CA SER A 773 -2.24 -19.41 52.56
C SER A 773 -2.21 -20.93 52.80
N THR A 774 -1.59 -21.35 53.90
CA THR A 774 -1.50 -22.76 54.31
C THR A 774 -2.87 -23.32 54.66
N ILE A 775 -3.68 -22.56 55.42
CA ILE A 775 -5.05 -22.93 55.76
C ILE A 775 -5.90 -23.12 54.50
N MET A 776 -5.78 -22.22 53.52
CA MET A 776 -6.51 -22.32 52.25
C MET A 776 -6.03 -23.49 51.39
N ASP A 777 -4.76 -23.85 51.46
CA ASP A 777 -4.24 -25.04 50.76
C ASP A 777 -4.89 -26.32 51.28
N VAL A 778 -5.00 -26.48 52.60
CA VAL A 778 -5.66 -27.63 53.23
C VAL A 778 -7.17 -27.60 53.04
N ALA A 779 -7.82 -26.47 53.34
CA ALA A 779 -9.27 -26.34 53.22
C ALA A 779 -9.77 -26.60 51.79
N SER A 780 -8.95 -26.32 50.77
CA SER A 780 -9.31 -26.54 49.37
C SER A 780 -9.51 -28.00 48.96
N GLU A 781 -8.96 -28.95 49.73
CA GLU A 781 -9.11 -30.38 49.46
C GLU A 781 -10.46 -30.93 49.93
N HIS A 782 -11.15 -30.19 50.81
CA HIS A 782 -12.45 -30.61 51.31
C HIS A 782 -13.54 -30.50 50.22
N PRO A 783 -14.42 -31.52 50.03
CA PRO A 783 -15.44 -31.51 48.96
C PRO A 783 -16.36 -30.29 48.95
N SER A 784 -16.66 -29.73 50.12
CA SER A 784 -17.50 -28.53 50.27
C SER A 784 -16.84 -27.21 49.84
N TRP A 785 -15.51 -27.17 49.69
CA TRP A 785 -14.78 -25.96 49.29
C TRP A 785 -15.26 -25.42 47.95
N GLY A 786 -15.44 -26.31 46.96
CA GLY A 786 -15.89 -25.92 45.62
C GLY A 786 -17.24 -25.19 45.62
N ARG A 787 -18.15 -25.55 46.53
CA ARG A 787 -19.47 -24.89 46.67
C ARG A 787 -19.35 -23.50 47.31
N TYR A 788 -18.44 -23.37 48.30
CA TYR A 788 -18.21 -22.10 48.99
C TYR A 788 -17.68 -21.01 48.06
N VAL A 789 -16.72 -21.35 47.19
CA VAL A 789 -16.05 -20.39 46.30
C VAL A 789 -16.63 -20.31 44.89
N SER A 790 -17.72 -21.01 44.58
CA SER A 790 -18.18 -21.21 43.19
C SER A 790 -18.39 -19.92 42.42
N ASN A 791 -19.05 -18.91 43.01
CA ASN A 791 -19.37 -17.66 42.31
C ASN A 791 -18.11 -16.89 41.88
N VAL A 792 -17.10 -16.83 42.77
CA VAL A 792 -15.82 -16.17 42.47
C VAL A 792 -15.00 -17.01 41.49
N LYS A 793 -15.03 -18.34 41.63
CA LYS A 793 -14.34 -19.28 40.74
C LYS A 793 -14.89 -19.20 39.32
N GLU A 794 -16.21 -19.15 39.14
CA GLU A 794 -16.87 -18.99 37.84
C GLU A 794 -16.48 -17.69 37.15
N TRP A 795 -16.44 -16.56 37.89
CA TRP A 795 -16.00 -15.29 37.33
C TRP A 795 -14.54 -15.36 36.84
N ILE A 796 -13.62 -15.89 37.67
CA ILE A 796 -12.21 -16.03 37.29
C ILE A 796 -12.04 -17.00 36.10
N MET A 797 -12.84 -18.08 36.03
CA MET A 797 -12.84 -18.98 34.88
C MET A 797 -13.31 -18.31 33.60
N SER A 798 -14.41 -17.55 33.64
CA SER A 798 -14.89 -16.77 32.49
C SER A 798 -13.81 -15.82 31.97
N LYS A 799 -13.13 -15.09 32.87
CA LYS A 799 -12.03 -14.18 32.49
C LYS A 799 -10.79 -14.90 31.99
N ARG A 800 -10.58 -16.16 32.35
CA ARG A 800 -9.49 -16.98 31.80
C ARG A 800 -9.75 -17.37 30.34
N GLU A 801 -11.01 -17.57 29.94
CA GLU A 801 -11.37 -17.89 28.54
C GLU A 801 -11.19 -16.69 27.59
N GLU A 802 -11.16 -15.46 28.12
CA GLU A 802 -10.91 -14.22 27.37
C GLU A 802 -9.42 -13.93 27.07
N ILE A 803 -8.48 -14.59 27.78
CA ILE A 803 -7.02 -14.40 27.64
C ILE A 803 -6.46 -15.41 26.65
#